data_AF-A0A5S4FYQ3-F1
#
_entry.id   AF-A0A5S4FYQ3-F1
#
_cell.length_a   1.000
_cell.length_b   1.000
_cell.length_c   1.000
_cell.angle_alpha   90.00
_cell.angle_beta   90.00
_cell.angle_gamma   90.00
#
_symmetry.space_group_name_H-M   'P 1'
#
loop_
_entity.id
_entity.type
_entity.pdbx_description
1 polymer ?
#
loop_
_entity_poly.entity_id
_entity_poly.type
_entity_poly.pdbx_seq_one_letter_code
_entity_poly.pdbx_strand_id
1 'polypeptide(L)'
;MRPLLLHLDHFGSFREPVSVDFSDTEYFALVGPTGAGKSTIIDAICFALYGTVPRWGKENVIAHALAPSAGSGKVAMVFESDGRRYGVVRSMVRDAKGAVRTKEARIDELDTSAPLEQAYEAVVKPLAEGENVTPEVQRVTGLEYKFFTQCVVLPQGRFAEFLHAAPRERQDLLVQLLDADVYELIRQQAAREEESAKQAASFARDQLARLSGASEEAERELSERVEALRRLAQSIDTDLDLLRAREGDIRRAEQERAAVAERQSVLSSLRMPAAVPTLASAGRAAAESLDGLSAEVASLEADDHEAYEARAALGDRAEPMAALAALDARERLTGETADARAAAQAEAASLEGIVSRLAAAEEALVAAERERERLRDAHSAADLAQRLAVGEPCPVCLRAVTELPGSADRPAHSLDDLATADRTLTAAREYAARGRSAQAKAETSAAMLAERATRLEAELAALPAPGDRAAIEGRLAAIAKADEVAAQARAAVRAARGRLDQARNDVQQVERQAETAWRTLETTRDRLLVSGAHETPPPPLTREDLHRAWTELLAWRDEAAQAGRAALAAREEELGQATARLADDRRKLGERLAEHGIVPPRGASPDQLGAAVAGTVAKVEGALERVREDRKRAAELASAVTEKEHAAKVAHELALRLRANAFERWLCAEALAVLVAGASETLRELSDGQYELALSDRTGDIEVIDFGEAGMRRSARTLSGGETFQAALALALALSGAVARGLDSIFLDEGFGTLDPATLDTVATTLERLAAGQERMIGVVTHVPALADRVPVRFEVKRDAKGSHVRKVGI
;
A
#
# COMPACT_ATOMS: atom_id res chain seq x y z
N MET A 1 -7.80 -85.79 -26.61
CA MET A 1 -7.54 -85.99 -28.05
C MET A 1 -8.13 -87.32 -28.52
N ARG A 2 -9.34 -87.24 -29.09
CA ARG A 2 -10.07 -88.31 -29.80
C ARG A 2 -10.45 -87.78 -31.19
N PRO A 3 -9.96 -88.35 -32.30
CA PRO A 3 -10.41 -87.94 -33.63
C PRO A 3 -11.86 -88.38 -33.87
N LEU A 4 -12.64 -87.52 -34.53
CA LEU A 4 -14.05 -87.74 -34.84
C LEU A 4 -14.26 -87.91 -36.35
N LEU A 5 -13.66 -87.01 -37.16
CA LEU A 5 -13.76 -87.05 -38.62
C LEU A 5 -12.40 -86.70 -39.22
N LEU A 6 -11.95 -87.47 -40.21
CA LEU A 6 -10.73 -87.22 -40.97
C LEU A 6 -11.05 -87.18 -42.46
N HIS A 7 -10.79 -86.04 -43.11
CA HIS A 7 -10.94 -85.85 -44.54
C HIS A 7 -9.56 -85.75 -45.21
N LEU A 8 -9.34 -86.59 -46.22
CA LEU A 8 -8.14 -86.64 -47.04
C LEU A 8 -8.50 -86.30 -48.50
N ASP A 9 -7.78 -85.36 -49.09
CA ASP A 9 -7.90 -84.98 -50.50
C ASP A 9 -6.51 -84.97 -51.13
N HIS A 10 -6.27 -85.89 -52.09
CA HIS A 10 -5.00 -86.12 -52.76
C HIS A 10 -3.77 -86.34 -51.83
N PHE A 11 -3.97 -86.87 -50.62
CA PHE A 11 -2.92 -87.11 -49.64
C PHE A 11 -2.26 -88.50 -49.77
N GLY A 12 -0.93 -88.51 -49.99
CA GLY A 12 -0.11 -89.72 -50.04
C GLY A 12 -0.58 -90.76 -51.08
N SER A 13 -1.14 -91.87 -50.59
CA SER A 13 -1.68 -92.96 -51.41
C SER A 13 -3.15 -92.80 -51.78
N PHE A 14 -3.89 -91.90 -51.12
CA PHE A 14 -5.27 -91.53 -51.45
C PHE A 14 -5.24 -90.44 -52.52
N ARG A 15 -5.82 -90.74 -53.70
CA ARG A 15 -5.79 -89.84 -54.88
C ARG A 15 -7.16 -89.26 -55.25
N GLU A 16 -8.23 -89.77 -54.66
CA GLU A 16 -9.58 -89.20 -54.75
C GLU A 16 -9.98 -88.71 -53.34
N PRO A 17 -10.90 -87.73 -53.20
CA PRO A 17 -11.35 -87.25 -51.90
C PRO A 17 -12.03 -88.35 -51.08
N VAL A 18 -11.62 -88.50 -49.82
CA VAL A 18 -12.06 -89.54 -48.89
C VAL A 18 -12.35 -88.91 -47.52
N SER A 19 -13.39 -89.39 -46.84
CA SER A 19 -13.65 -89.08 -45.44
C SER A 19 -13.75 -90.36 -44.62
N VAL A 20 -13.14 -90.35 -43.44
CA VAL A 20 -13.16 -91.44 -42.45
C VAL A 20 -13.82 -90.91 -41.20
N ASP A 21 -14.97 -91.47 -40.87
CA ASP A 21 -15.72 -91.17 -39.65
C ASP A 21 -15.32 -92.16 -38.55
N PHE A 22 -14.90 -91.61 -37.42
CA PHE A 22 -14.47 -92.33 -36.21
C PHE A 22 -15.43 -92.10 -35.02
N SER A 23 -16.45 -91.25 -35.19
CA SER A 23 -17.27 -90.75 -34.08
C SER A 23 -17.93 -91.85 -33.23
N ASP A 24 -18.40 -92.90 -33.89
CA ASP A 24 -19.05 -94.08 -33.31
C ASP A 24 -18.10 -95.27 -33.09
N THR A 25 -16.77 -95.05 -33.10
CA THR A 25 -15.77 -96.12 -32.98
C THR A 25 -14.96 -96.02 -31.69
N GLU A 26 -15.09 -97.01 -30.81
CA GLU A 26 -14.20 -97.17 -29.63
C GLU A 26 -13.08 -98.17 -29.89
N TYR A 27 -13.31 -99.19 -30.72
CA TYR A 27 -12.29 -100.18 -31.11
C TYR A 27 -12.41 -100.50 -32.59
N PHE A 28 -11.38 -100.14 -33.36
CA PHE A 28 -11.39 -100.34 -34.80
C PHE A 28 -10.05 -100.83 -35.35
N ALA A 29 -10.14 -101.56 -36.47
CA ALA A 29 -8.97 -102.05 -37.20
C ALA A 29 -8.85 -101.40 -38.59
N LEU A 30 -7.68 -100.86 -38.93
CA LEU A 30 -7.32 -100.54 -40.31
C LEU A 30 -6.77 -101.83 -40.96
N VAL A 31 -7.50 -102.39 -41.93
CA VAL A 31 -7.25 -103.73 -42.49
C VAL A 31 -7.02 -103.64 -44.00
N GLY A 32 -6.06 -104.40 -44.53
CA GLY A 32 -5.75 -104.40 -45.96
C GLY A 32 -4.32 -104.90 -46.27
N PRO A 33 -4.02 -105.22 -47.54
CA PRO A 33 -2.71 -105.75 -47.92
C PRO A 33 -1.59 -104.71 -47.69
N THR A 34 -0.36 -105.21 -47.57
CA THR A 34 0.83 -104.36 -47.41
C THR A 34 0.96 -103.38 -48.58
N GLY A 35 1.16 -102.09 -48.29
CA GLY A 35 1.20 -101.03 -49.30
C GLY A 35 -0.16 -100.56 -49.84
N ALA A 36 -1.29 -100.99 -49.23
CA ALA A 36 -2.63 -100.50 -49.58
C ALA A 36 -2.95 -99.07 -49.11
N GLY A 37 -2.16 -98.49 -48.20
CA GLY A 37 -2.37 -97.14 -47.67
C GLY A 37 -2.94 -97.07 -46.24
N LYS A 38 -3.05 -98.20 -45.52
CA LYS A 38 -3.57 -98.25 -44.13
C LYS A 38 -2.97 -97.15 -43.25
N SER A 39 -1.66 -97.16 -43.12
CA SER A 39 -0.92 -96.26 -42.25
C SER A 39 -0.83 -94.82 -42.80
N THR A 40 -1.22 -94.58 -44.06
CA THR A 40 -1.39 -93.22 -44.59
C THR A 40 -2.58 -92.50 -43.94
N ILE A 41 -3.55 -93.22 -43.39
CA ILE A 41 -4.62 -92.65 -42.55
C ILE A 41 -4.04 -92.08 -41.25
N ILE A 42 -3.15 -92.83 -40.58
CA ILE A 42 -2.43 -92.36 -39.38
C ILE A 42 -1.48 -91.21 -39.73
N ASP A 43 -0.75 -91.30 -40.84
CA ASP A 43 0.08 -90.20 -41.33
C ASP A 43 -0.75 -88.92 -41.55
N ALA A 44 -2.00 -89.04 -42.02
CA ALA A 44 -2.89 -87.89 -42.19
C ALA A 44 -3.34 -87.28 -40.85
N ILE A 45 -3.58 -88.09 -39.81
CA ILE A 45 -3.86 -87.59 -38.44
C ILE A 45 -2.65 -86.80 -37.90
N CYS A 46 -1.44 -87.39 -37.96
CA CYS A 46 -0.20 -86.72 -37.56
C CYS A 46 0.05 -85.44 -38.37
N PHE A 47 -0.18 -85.49 -39.68
CA PHE A 47 -0.03 -84.33 -40.57
C PHE A 47 -1.04 -83.23 -40.24
N ALA A 48 -2.32 -83.57 -40.03
CA ALA A 48 -3.35 -82.60 -39.68
C ALA A 48 -2.98 -81.84 -38.41
N LEU A 49 -2.62 -82.55 -37.35
CA LEU A 49 -2.21 -81.96 -36.08
C LEU A 49 -0.90 -81.17 -36.19
N TYR A 50 0.21 -81.80 -36.59
CA TYR A 50 1.55 -81.24 -36.40
C TYR A 50 2.22 -80.74 -37.69
N GLY A 51 1.66 -81.03 -38.87
CA GLY A 51 2.22 -80.64 -40.18
C GLY A 51 3.32 -81.57 -40.70
N THR A 52 3.58 -82.69 -40.03
CA THR A 52 4.63 -83.66 -40.33
C THR A 52 4.19 -85.07 -39.92
N VAL A 53 4.86 -86.12 -40.42
CA VAL A 53 4.50 -87.52 -40.15
C VAL A 53 5.73 -88.37 -39.81
N PRO A 54 5.60 -89.47 -39.05
CA PRO A 54 6.77 -90.24 -38.56
C PRO A 54 7.61 -90.84 -39.69
N ARG A 55 6.96 -91.28 -40.78
CA ARG A 55 7.57 -91.99 -41.90
C ARG A 55 8.51 -91.16 -42.77
N TRP A 56 8.46 -89.82 -42.73
CA TRP A 56 9.33 -88.97 -43.57
C TRP A 56 10.73 -88.74 -42.97
N GLY A 57 11.01 -89.26 -41.77
CA GLY A 57 12.35 -89.35 -41.18
C GLY A 57 12.95 -88.04 -40.65
N LYS A 58 12.54 -86.88 -41.20
CA LYS A 58 12.79 -85.55 -40.66
C LYS A 58 11.49 -84.76 -40.59
N GLU A 59 11.34 -83.97 -39.54
CA GLU A 59 10.28 -82.98 -39.44
C GLU A 59 10.33 -82.02 -40.63
N ASN A 60 9.17 -81.58 -41.10
CA ASN A 60 8.96 -80.66 -42.22
C ASN A 60 9.22 -81.21 -43.65
N VAL A 61 9.46 -82.52 -43.84
CA VAL A 61 9.63 -83.12 -45.19
C VAL A 61 8.28 -83.43 -45.86
N ILE A 62 7.55 -82.39 -46.25
CA ILE A 62 6.21 -82.49 -46.86
C ILE A 62 6.19 -82.90 -48.35
N ALA A 63 7.35 -83.19 -48.94
CA ALA A 63 7.48 -83.56 -50.37
C ALA A 63 6.69 -84.81 -50.77
N HIS A 64 6.42 -85.70 -49.81
CA HIS A 64 5.67 -86.95 -49.98
C HIS A 64 4.20 -86.85 -49.56
N ALA A 65 3.76 -85.69 -49.06
CA ALA A 65 2.41 -85.49 -48.55
C ALA A 65 1.35 -85.45 -49.66
N LEU A 66 1.69 -84.86 -50.81
CA LEU A 66 0.77 -84.69 -51.95
C LEU A 66 1.00 -85.78 -53.01
N ALA A 67 -0.09 -86.39 -53.49
CA ALA A 67 -0.05 -87.42 -54.52
C ALA A 67 0.75 -86.95 -55.77
N PRO A 68 1.55 -87.83 -56.42
CA PRO A 68 2.49 -87.42 -57.48
C PRO A 68 1.85 -86.68 -58.67
N SER A 69 0.61 -87.01 -59.01
CA SER A 69 -0.16 -86.42 -60.12
C SER A 69 -1.02 -85.22 -59.72
N ALA A 70 -1.03 -84.82 -58.44
CA ALA A 70 -1.89 -83.76 -57.92
C ALA A 70 -1.17 -82.40 -57.87
N GLY A 71 -1.89 -81.33 -58.23
CA GLY A 71 -1.44 -79.94 -58.11
C GLY A 71 -1.75 -79.31 -56.74
N SER A 72 -2.78 -79.81 -56.04
CA SER A 72 -3.15 -79.40 -54.69
C SER A 72 -3.86 -80.54 -53.97
N GLY A 73 -3.92 -80.46 -52.64
CA GLY A 73 -4.64 -81.40 -51.78
C GLY A 73 -4.95 -80.78 -50.42
N LYS A 74 -5.75 -81.46 -49.61
CA LYS A 74 -6.21 -80.99 -48.30
C LYS A 74 -6.24 -82.16 -47.32
N VAL A 75 -5.82 -81.92 -46.08
CA VAL A 75 -6.12 -82.78 -44.95
C VAL A 75 -6.85 -81.94 -43.92
N ALA A 76 -7.98 -82.43 -43.44
CA ALA A 76 -8.77 -81.77 -42.42
C ALA A 76 -9.21 -82.82 -41.39
N MET A 77 -9.09 -82.49 -40.10
CA MET A 77 -9.51 -83.37 -39.02
C MET A 77 -10.32 -82.61 -37.98
N VAL A 78 -11.43 -83.20 -37.56
CA VAL A 78 -12.20 -82.80 -36.37
C VAL A 78 -11.84 -83.77 -35.25
N PHE A 79 -11.53 -83.25 -34.07
CA PHE A 79 -11.17 -84.03 -32.89
C PHE A 79 -11.70 -83.39 -31.60
N GLU A 80 -11.75 -84.16 -30.52
CA GLU A 80 -12.13 -83.69 -29.19
C GLU A 80 -10.94 -83.75 -28.23
N SER A 81 -10.80 -82.77 -27.33
CA SER A 81 -9.80 -82.76 -26.27
C SER A 81 -10.32 -81.97 -25.08
N ASP A 82 -10.22 -82.54 -23.87
CA ASP A 82 -10.75 -81.95 -22.62
C ASP A 82 -12.22 -81.48 -22.74
N GLY A 83 -13.06 -82.34 -23.34
CA GLY A 83 -14.49 -82.07 -23.57
C GLY A 83 -14.82 -80.98 -24.60
N ARG A 84 -13.84 -80.49 -25.36
CA ARG A 84 -14.02 -79.45 -26.40
C ARG A 84 -13.69 -80.00 -27.78
N ARG A 85 -14.45 -79.57 -28.79
CA ARG A 85 -14.27 -79.98 -30.18
C ARG A 85 -13.42 -78.96 -30.94
N TYR A 86 -12.49 -79.45 -31.74
CA TYR A 86 -11.55 -78.65 -32.53
C TYR A 86 -11.50 -79.13 -33.97
N GLY A 87 -11.36 -78.20 -34.90
CA GLY A 87 -11.17 -78.45 -36.33
C GLY A 87 -9.81 -77.95 -36.77
N VAL A 88 -8.94 -78.86 -37.22
CA VAL A 88 -7.66 -78.49 -37.84
C VAL A 88 -7.71 -78.75 -39.35
N VAL A 89 -7.17 -77.82 -40.13
CA VAL A 89 -7.14 -77.88 -41.60
C VAL A 89 -5.75 -77.53 -42.09
N ARG A 90 -5.19 -78.36 -42.98
CA ARG A 90 -3.95 -78.07 -43.72
C ARG A 90 -4.14 -78.35 -45.20
N SER A 91 -3.96 -77.33 -46.04
CA SER A 91 -3.97 -77.49 -47.50
C SER A 91 -2.57 -77.39 -48.08
N MET A 92 -2.33 -78.11 -49.18
CA MET A 92 -1.04 -78.24 -49.84
C MET A 92 -1.16 -77.85 -51.31
N VAL A 93 -0.07 -77.33 -51.87
CA VAL A 93 0.05 -77.00 -53.29
C VAL A 93 1.41 -77.43 -53.83
N ARG A 94 1.45 -77.89 -55.07
CA ARG A 94 2.68 -78.16 -55.82
C ARG A 94 3.06 -76.88 -56.57
N ASP A 95 4.24 -76.34 -56.29
CA ASP A 95 4.74 -75.17 -57.01
C ASP A 95 5.18 -75.51 -58.45
N ALA A 96 5.43 -74.49 -59.28
CA ALA A 96 5.83 -74.66 -60.67
C ALA A 96 7.20 -75.36 -60.86
N LYS A 97 7.97 -75.57 -59.78
CA LYS A 97 9.23 -76.34 -59.79
C LYS A 97 9.03 -77.78 -59.30
N GLY A 98 7.78 -78.18 -59.01
CA GLY A 98 7.41 -79.52 -58.58
C GLY A 98 7.45 -79.75 -57.06
N ALA A 99 7.84 -78.76 -56.26
CA ALA A 99 7.97 -78.88 -54.82
C ALA A 99 6.61 -78.67 -54.11
N VAL A 100 6.32 -79.50 -53.11
CA VAL A 100 5.08 -79.42 -52.31
C VAL A 100 5.27 -78.42 -51.17
N ARG A 101 4.29 -77.53 -50.96
CA ARG A 101 4.26 -76.56 -49.86
C ARG A 101 2.89 -76.54 -49.19
N THR A 102 2.85 -76.27 -47.90
CA THR A 102 1.62 -75.92 -47.18
C THR A 102 1.13 -74.56 -47.66
N LYS A 103 -0.12 -74.49 -48.14
CA LYS A 103 -0.77 -73.27 -48.64
C LYS A 103 -1.57 -72.58 -47.54
N GLU A 104 -2.23 -73.36 -46.70
CA GLU A 104 -3.06 -72.90 -45.58
C GLU A 104 -2.85 -73.89 -44.43
N ALA A 105 -2.77 -73.38 -43.21
CA ALA A 105 -2.93 -74.15 -41.99
C ALA A 105 -3.76 -73.31 -41.04
N ARG A 106 -4.79 -73.89 -40.42
CA ARG A 106 -5.55 -73.27 -39.32
C ARG A 106 -6.09 -74.29 -38.32
N ILE A 107 -6.37 -73.82 -37.11
CA ILE A 107 -7.11 -74.55 -36.08
C ILE A 107 -8.19 -73.65 -35.46
N ASP A 108 -9.38 -74.21 -35.35
CA ASP A 108 -10.62 -73.57 -34.92
C ASP A 108 -11.24 -74.36 -33.74
N GLU A 109 -11.79 -73.68 -32.72
CA GLU A 109 -12.68 -74.25 -31.70
C GLU A 109 -14.10 -74.32 -32.29
N LEU A 110 -14.73 -75.49 -32.24
CA LEU A 110 -15.98 -75.79 -32.92
C LEU A 110 -17.11 -76.09 -31.92
N ASP A 111 -18.35 -75.84 -32.33
CA ASP A 111 -19.52 -76.16 -31.52
C ASP A 111 -19.67 -77.69 -31.35
N THR A 112 -19.73 -78.16 -30.10
CA THR A 112 -19.93 -79.57 -29.74
C THR A 112 -21.36 -80.05 -30.04
N SER A 113 -22.33 -79.14 -30.13
CA SER A 113 -23.74 -79.44 -30.43
C SER A 113 -24.04 -79.54 -31.94
N ALA A 114 -23.16 -79.02 -32.80
CA ALA A 114 -23.33 -79.09 -34.25
C ALA A 114 -23.14 -80.53 -34.79
N PRO A 115 -23.88 -80.94 -35.85
CA PRO A 115 -23.62 -82.18 -36.57
C PRO A 115 -22.20 -82.22 -37.15
N LEU A 116 -21.59 -83.41 -37.16
CA LEU A 116 -20.17 -83.57 -37.49
C LEU A 116 -19.84 -83.20 -38.94
N GLU A 117 -20.79 -83.39 -39.86
CA GLU A 117 -20.70 -83.01 -41.27
C GLU A 117 -20.64 -81.49 -41.48
N GLN A 118 -21.22 -80.72 -40.55
CA GLN A 118 -21.29 -79.25 -40.56
C GLN A 118 -20.30 -78.62 -39.57
N ALA A 119 -19.44 -79.40 -38.91
CA ALA A 119 -18.58 -78.94 -37.83
C ALA A 119 -17.69 -77.74 -38.22
N TYR A 120 -17.19 -77.69 -39.46
CA TYR A 120 -16.38 -76.57 -39.98
C TYR A 120 -17.17 -75.30 -40.32
N GLU A 121 -18.50 -75.35 -40.32
CA GLU A 121 -19.38 -74.18 -40.46
C GLU A 121 -19.75 -73.59 -39.08
N ALA A 122 -19.72 -74.42 -38.03
CA ALA A 122 -20.02 -74.05 -36.65
C ALA A 122 -18.75 -73.69 -35.84
N VAL A 123 -17.95 -72.74 -36.34
CA VAL A 123 -16.77 -72.23 -35.63
C VAL A 123 -17.21 -71.32 -34.48
N VAL A 124 -16.85 -71.68 -33.25
CA VAL A 124 -17.02 -70.86 -32.04
C VAL A 124 -15.94 -69.79 -31.98
N LYS A 125 -14.68 -70.16 -32.26
CA LYS A 125 -13.54 -69.24 -32.18
C LYS A 125 -12.35 -69.74 -33.03
N PRO A 126 -11.76 -68.92 -33.92
CA PRO A 126 -10.47 -69.24 -34.53
C PRO A 126 -9.35 -69.16 -33.48
N LEU A 127 -8.47 -70.16 -33.43
CA LEU A 127 -7.41 -70.25 -32.42
C LEU A 127 -6.04 -69.86 -32.97
N ALA A 128 -5.64 -70.41 -34.13
CA ALA A 128 -4.37 -70.06 -34.78
C ALA A 128 -4.38 -70.32 -36.29
N GLU A 129 -3.52 -69.59 -37.01
CA GLU A 129 -3.27 -69.75 -38.44
C GLU A 129 -1.77 -69.79 -38.75
N GLY A 130 -1.40 -70.38 -39.89
CA GLY A 130 -0.03 -70.43 -40.39
C GLY A 130 0.91 -71.26 -39.51
N GLU A 131 2.07 -70.69 -39.16
CA GLU A 131 3.11 -71.36 -38.36
C GLU A 131 2.67 -71.59 -36.90
N ASN A 132 1.75 -70.75 -36.38
CA ASN A 132 1.26 -70.84 -35.00
C ASN A 132 0.29 -72.01 -34.75
N VAL A 133 -0.19 -72.69 -35.80
CA VAL A 133 -1.11 -73.84 -35.68
C VAL A 133 -0.46 -74.99 -34.92
N THR A 134 0.82 -75.27 -35.15
CA THR A 134 1.50 -76.39 -34.48
C THR A 134 1.70 -76.12 -32.98
N PRO A 135 2.20 -74.94 -32.53
CA PRO A 135 2.18 -74.55 -31.12
C PRO A 135 0.78 -74.57 -30.46
N GLU A 136 -0.24 -74.08 -31.16
CA GLU A 136 -1.61 -74.07 -30.60
C GLU A 136 -2.22 -75.47 -30.51
N VAL A 137 -1.93 -76.35 -31.47
CA VAL A 137 -2.25 -77.79 -31.37
C VAL A 137 -1.55 -78.42 -30.16
N GLN A 138 -0.25 -78.15 -29.95
CA GLN A 138 0.49 -78.65 -28.78
C GLN A 138 -0.16 -78.19 -27.46
N ARG A 139 -0.61 -76.93 -27.39
CA ARG A 139 -1.35 -76.37 -26.25
C ARG A 139 -2.72 -77.02 -26.03
N VAL A 140 -3.41 -77.40 -27.09
CA VAL A 140 -4.77 -78.01 -27.05
C VAL A 140 -4.73 -79.53 -26.80
N THR A 141 -3.68 -80.22 -27.25
CA THR A 141 -3.51 -81.67 -27.03
C THR A 141 -2.62 -82.00 -25.82
N GLY A 142 -2.01 -81.00 -25.17
CA GLY A 142 -1.07 -81.18 -24.07
C GLY A 142 0.24 -81.89 -24.45
N LEU A 143 0.54 -82.01 -25.75
CA LEU A 143 1.66 -82.82 -26.25
C LEU A 143 2.40 -82.20 -27.43
N GLU A 144 3.73 -82.11 -27.29
CA GLU A 144 4.66 -81.98 -28.40
C GLU A 144 4.57 -83.16 -29.39
N TYR A 145 4.90 -82.90 -30.67
CA TYR A 145 4.86 -83.90 -31.74
C TYR A 145 5.67 -85.17 -31.42
N LYS A 146 6.90 -85.00 -30.90
CA LYS A 146 7.79 -86.12 -30.55
C LYS A 146 7.13 -87.09 -29.55
N PHE A 147 6.42 -86.53 -28.57
CA PHE A 147 5.73 -87.28 -27.52
C PHE A 147 4.40 -87.84 -28.00
N PHE A 148 3.66 -87.11 -28.84
CA PHE A 148 2.48 -87.65 -29.53
C PHE A 148 2.82 -88.93 -30.31
N THR A 149 3.97 -88.97 -30.99
CA THR A 149 4.49 -90.15 -31.71
C THR A 149 5.15 -91.23 -30.82
N GLN A 150 5.10 -91.06 -29.50
CA GLN A 150 5.56 -92.03 -28.50
C GLN A 150 4.44 -92.51 -27.57
N CYS A 151 3.33 -91.76 -27.48
CA CYS A 151 2.24 -92.00 -26.52
C CYS A 151 0.90 -92.31 -27.19
N VAL A 152 0.57 -91.59 -28.28
CA VAL A 152 -0.74 -91.65 -28.95
C VAL A 152 -0.67 -92.44 -30.24
N VAL A 153 0.34 -92.20 -31.07
CA VAL A 153 0.60 -92.95 -32.29
C VAL A 153 1.90 -93.72 -32.10
N LEU A 154 1.85 -95.05 -32.15
CA LEU A 154 3.04 -95.91 -32.13
C LEU A 154 3.36 -96.38 -33.56
N PRO A 155 4.25 -95.69 -34.29
CA PRO A 155 4.62 -96.06 -35.65
C PRO A 155 5.57 -97.28 -35.68
N GLN A 156 5.48 -98.03 -36.78
CA GLN A 156 6.30 -99.22 -37.04
C GLN A 156 7.79 -99.01 -36.70
N GLY A 157 8.31 -99.85 -35.79
CA GLY A 157 9.73 -99.87 -35.40
C GLY A 157 10.16 -98.86 -34.33
N ARG A 158 9.24 -98.07 -33.74
CA ARG A 158 9.56 -97.07 -32.68
C ARG A 158 8.89 -97.33 -31.33
N PHE A 159 8.18 -98.44 -31.18
CA PHE A 159 7.47 -98.85 -29.95
C PHE A 159 8.32 -98.72 -28.67
N ALA A 160 9.61 -99.00 -28.74
CA ALA A 160 10.51 -98.99 -27.59
C ALA A 160 11.08 -97.60 -27.20
N GLU A 161 10.76 -96.52 -27.93
CA GLU A 161 11.40 -95.20 -27.69
C GLU A 161 11.22 -94.71 -26.25
N PHE A 162 9.99 -94.73 -25.70
CA PHE A 162 9.75 -94.31 -24.30
C PHE A 162 10.38 -95.27 -23.27
N LEU A 163 10.36 -96.58 -23.56
CA LEU A 163 10.99 -97.63 -22.74
C LEU A 163 12.53 -97.49 -22.69
N HIS A 164 13.13 -96.75 -23.62
CA HIS A 164 14.59 -96.55 -23.72
C HIS A 164 15.03 -95.10 -23.50
N ALA A 165 14.10 -94.16 -23.40
CA ALA A 165 14.35 -92.73 -23.20
C ALA A 165 15.14 -92.46 -21.91
N ALA A 166 16.01 -91.46 -21.94
CA ALA A 166 16.82 -91.08 -20.80
C ALA A 166 15.93 -90.57 -19.63
N PRO A 167 16.37 -90.68 -18.36
CA PRO A 167 15.58 -90.21 -17.21
C PRO A 167 15.10 -88.76 -17.33
N ARG A 168 15.89 -87.87 -17.96
CA ARG A 168 15.48 -86.48 -18.23
C ARG A 168 14.38 -86.38 -19.29
N GLU A 169 14.51 -87.09 -20.41
CA GLU A 169 13.50 -87.08 -21.48
C GLU A 169 12.16 -87.64 -20.99
N ARG A 170 12.21 -88.66 -20.11
CA ARG A 170 11.03 -89.18 -19.41
C ARG A 170 10.46 -88.18 -18.40
N GLN A 171 11.31 -87.44 -17.68
CA GLN A 171 10.84 -86.36 -16.80
C GLN A 171 10.16 -85.24 -17.60
N ASP A 172 10.77 -84.76 -18.68
CA ASP A 172 10.24 -83.68 -19.52
C ASP A 172 8.85 -84.05 -20.11
N LEU A 173 8.65 -85.31 -20.50
CA LEU A 173 7.34 -85.85 -20.91
C LEU A 173 6.32 -85.81 -19.76
N LEU A 174 6.70 -86.29 -18.56
CA LEU A 174 5.81 -86.28 -17.40
C LEU A 174 5.45 -84.87 -16.94
N VAL A 175 6.36 -83.90 -17.05
CA VAL A 175 6.08 -82.48 -16.79
C VAL A 175 4.96 -81.96 -17.71
N GLN A 176 5.02 -82.28 -19.01
CA GLN A 176 4.00 -81.85 -19.98
C GLN A 176 2.66 -82.55 -19.77
N LEU A 177 2.66 -83.85 -19.49
CA LEU A 177 1.43 -84.61 -19.24
C LEU A 177 0.70 -84.22 -17.95
N LEU A 178 1.44 -83.70 -16.97
CA LEU A 178 0.92 -83.28 -15.66
C LEU A 178 0.65 -81.77 -15.56
N ASP A 179 0.91 -80.98 -16.62
CA ASP A 179 0.82 -79.51 -16.61
C ASP A 179 1.65 -78.86 -15.47
N ALA A 180 2.81 -79.48 -15.17
CA ALA A 180 3.59 -79.17 -13.96
C ALA A 180 4.51 -77.94 -14.11
N ASP A 181 4.60 -77.34 -15.30
CA ASP A 181 5.29 -76.07 -15.54
C ASP A 181 4.60 -74.88 -14.85
N VAL A 182 3.33 -75.02 -14.48
CA VAL A 182 2.60 -74.05 -13.63
C VAL A 182 3.35 -73.71 -12.34
N TYR A 183 4.11 -74.64 -11.76
CA TYR A 183 4.87 -74.41 -10.54
C TYR A 183 6.08 -73.48 -10.75
N GLU A 184 6.68 -73.46 -11.94
CA GLU A 184 7.71 -72.49 -12.31
C GLU A 184 7.12 -71.08 -12.51
N LEU A 185 5.91 -70.99 -13.07
CA LEU A 185 5.16 -69.73 -13.15
C LEU A 185 4.82 -69.17 -11.76
N ILE A 186 4.32 -70.02 -10.85
CA ILE A 186 4.07 -69.66 -9.44
C ILE A 186 5.35 -69.17 -8.77
N ARG A 187 6.49 -69.84 -8.99
CA ARG A 187 7.79 -69.42 -8.44
C ARG A 187 8.21 -68.04 -8.95
N GLN A 188 8.08 -67.77 -10.25
CA GLN A 188 8.41 -66.48 -10.83
C GLN A 188 7.51 -65.36 -10.29
N GLN A 189 6.23 -65.64 -10.10
CA GLN A 189 5.28 -64.69 -9.53
C GLN A 189 5.59 -64.39 -8.04
N ALA A 190 5.85 -65.43 -7.23
CA ALA A 190 6.28 -65.27 -5.84
C ALA A 190 7.56 -64.43 -5.71
N ALA A 191 8.55 -64.61 -6.60
CA ALA A 191 9.76 -63.79 -6.60
C ALA A 191 9.49 -62.30 -6.93
N ARG A 192 8.51 -61.99 -7.78
CA ARG A 192 8.09 -60.61 -8.07
C ARG A 192 7.34 -59.99 -6.88
N GLU A 193 6.50 -60.77 -6.20
CA GLU A 193 5.78 -60.34 -5.00
C GLU A 193 6.73 -60.08 -3.82
N GLU A 194 7.76 -60.90 -3.64
CA GLU A 194 8.83 -60.67 -2.66
C GLU A 194 9.49 -59.30 -2.86
N GLU A 195 9.93 -59.00 -4.08
CA GLU A 195 10.63 -57.75 -4.41
C GLU A 195 9.70 -56.54 -4.24
N SER A 196 8.45 -56.63 -4.72
CA SER A 196 7.45 -55.56 -4.55
C SER A 196 7.15 -55.29 -3.07
N ALA A 197 6.98 -56.35 -2.27
CA ALA A 197 6.73 -56.23 -0.84
C ALA A 197 7.93 -55.66 -0.08
N LYS A 198 9.17 -56.03 -0.45
CA LYS A 198 10.42 -55.44 0.10
C LYS A 198 10.52 -53.94 -0.18
N GLN A 199 10.27 -53.52 -1.42
CA GLN A 199 10.30 -52.10 -1.81
C GLN A 199 9.23 -51.30 -1.05
N ALA A 200 8.00 -51.82 -0.95
CA ALA A 200 6.93 -51.20 -0.18
C ALA A 200 7.26 -51.09 1.32
N ALA A 201 7.83 -52.14 1.92
CA ALA A 201 8.29 -52.13 3.31
C ALA A 201 9.41 -51.11 3.55
N SER A 202 10.37 -51.00 2.63
CA SER A 202 11.44 -50.00 2.72
C SER A 202 10.89 -48.58 2.66
N PHE A 203 10.02 -48.29 1.69
CA PHE A 203 9.41 -46.96 1.54
C PHE A 203 8.56 -46.56 2.75
N ALA A 204 7.77 -47.49 3.31
CA ALA A 204 7.02 -47.26 4.54
C ALA A 204 7.94 -47.01 5.75
N ARG A 205 9.06 -47.74 5.84
CA ARG A 205 10.08 -47.55 6.90
C ARG A 205 10.79 -46.20 6.79
N ASP A 206 11.11 -45.75 5.58
CA ASP A 206 11.72 -44.45 5.33
C ASP A 206 10.77 -43.28 5.64
N GLN A 207 9.46 -43.46 5.41
CA GLN A 207 8.44 -42.49 5.87
C GLN A 207 8.32 -42.49 7.40
N LEU A 208 8.28 -43.68 8.02
CA LEU A 208 8.20 -43.82 9.49
C LEU A 208 9.38 -43.15 10.19
N ALA A 209 10.60 -43.29 9.66
CA ALA A 209 11.80 -42.66 10.20
C ALA A 209 11.72 -41.13 10.25
N ARG A 210 11.02 -40.50 9.29
CA ARG A 210 10.80 -39.03 9.27
C ARG A 210 9.84 -38.55 10.35
N LEU A 211 9.00 -39.43 10.89
CA LEU A 211 8.04 -39.14 11.97
C LEU A 211 8.59 -39.48 13.36
N SER A 212 9.88 -39.79 13.47
CA SER A 212 10.53 -40.18 14.75
C SER A 212 10.46 -39.13 15.87
N GLY A 213 10.21 -37.86 15.55
CA GLY A 213 9.95 -36.81 16.54
C GLY A 213 8.53 -36.79 17.13
N ALA A 214 7.58 -37.51 16.53
CA ALA A 214 6.22 -37.63 17.02
C ALA A 214 6.12 -38.81 18.01
N SER A 215 6.65 -38.61 19.23
CA SER A 215 6.64 -39.61 20.29
C SER A 215 5.50 -39.39 21.30
N GLU A 216 5.26 -40.38 22.17
CA GLU A 216 4.28 -40.24 23.26
C GLU A 216 4.70 -39.18 24.27
N GLU A 217 6.00 -39.08 24.55
CA GLU A 217 6.59 -38.06 25.41
C GLU A 217 6.38 -36.66 24.83
N ALA A 218 6.58 -36.48 23.51
CA ALA A 218 6.37 -35.20 22.84
C ALA A 218 4.89 -34.77 22.85
N GLU A 219 3.95 -35.70 22.67
CA GLU A 219 2.52 -35.41 22.82
C GLU A 219 2.19 -35.02 24.27
N ARG A 220 2.73 -35.76 25.25
CA ARG A 220 2.47 -35.51 26.68
C ARG A 220 3.00 -34.15 27.11
N GLU A 221 4.25 -33.81 26.76
CA GLU A 221 4.87 -32.52 27.06
C GLU A 221 4.07 -31.35 26.47
N LEU A 222 3.65 -31.47 25.19
CA LEU A 222 2.82 -30.46 24.55
C LEU A 222 1.42 -30.36 25.19
N SER A 223 0.81 -31.48 25.59
CA SER A 223 -0.49 -31.49 26.26
C SER A 223 -0.43 -30.85 27.65
N GLU A 224 0.57 -31.21 28.46
CA GLU A 224 0.85 -30.58 29.76
C GLU A 224 1.12 -29.07 29.59
N ARG A 225 1.80 -28.67 28.51
CA ARG A 225 2.06 -27.26 28.18
C ARG A 225 0.81 -26.49 27.75
N VAL A 226 -0.07 -27.09 26.94
CA VAL A 226 -1.37 -26.49 26.58
C VAL A 226 -2.21 -26.25 27.84
N GLU A 227 -2.31 -27.23 28.73
CA GLU A 227 -3.04 -27.05 29.98
C GLU A 227 -2.45 -25.93 30.85
N ALA A 228 -1.12 -25.88 30.99
CA ALA A 228 -0.45 -24.83 31.75
C ALA A 228 -0.71 -23.43 31.15
N LEU A 229 -0.72 -23.30 29.82
CA LEU A 229 -1.02 -22.05 29.12
C LEU A 229 -2.51 -21.67 29.19
N ARG A 230 -3.43 -22.64 29.17
CA ARG A 230 -4.87 -22.39 29.39
C ARG A 230 -5.17 -21.93 30.82
N ARG A 231 -4.53 -22.56 31.82
CA ARG A 231 -4.58 -22.12 33.24
C ARG A 231 -4.01 -20.70 33.39
N LEU A 232 -2.90 -20.39 32.71
CA LEU A 232 -2.37 -19.03 32.65
C LEU A 232 -3.37 -18.04 32.04
N ALA A 233 -3.91 -18.34 30.86
CA ALA A 233 -4.87 -17.49 30.16
C ALA A 233 -6.07 -17.12 31.06
N GLN A 234 -6.67 -18.11 31.72
CA GLN A 234 -7.77 -17.87 32.66
C GLN A 234 -7.34 -17.08 33.91
N SER A 235 -6.10 -17.27 34.40
CA SER A 235 -5.58 -16.53 35.54
C SER A 235 -5.31 -15.06 35.23
N ILE A 236 -4.95 -14.72 33.99
CA ILE A 236 -4.58 -13.35 33.63
C ILE A 236 -5.76 -12.45 33.31
N ASP A 237 -6.96 -12.97 33.01
CA ASP A 237 -8.12 -12.12 32.71
C ASP A 237 -8.40 -11.10 33.84
N THR A 238 -8.27 -11.54 35.10
CA THR A 238 -8.39 -10.67 36.28
C THR A 238 -7.28 -9.60 36.32
N ASP A 239 -6.05 -9.96 35.93
CA ASP A 239 -4.93 -9.02 35.84
C ASP A 239 -5.15 -8.01 34.69
N LEU A 240 -5.67 -8.46 33.54
CA LEU A 240 -5.97 -7.59 32.40
C LEU A 240 -7.07 -6.57 32.74
N ASP A 241 -8.13 -6.99 33.42
CA ASP A 241 -9.19 -6.10 33.89
C ASP A 241 -8.68 -5.11 34.96
N LEU A 242 -7.80 -5.56 35.87
CA LEU A 242 -7.11 -4.66 36.79
C LEU A 242 -6.27 -3.61 36.03
N LEU A 243 -5.49 -4.01 35.01
CA LEU A 243 -4.71 -3.09 34.20
C LEU A 243 -5.60 -2.10 33.42
N ARG A 244 -6.73 -2.55 32.85
CA ARG A 244 -7.72 -1.67 32.21
C ARG A 244 -8.28 -0.63 33.19
N ALA A 245 -8.58 -1.06 34.42
CA ALA A 245 -9.03 -0.16 35.49
C ALA A 245 -7.94 0.86 35.87
N ARG A 246 -6.68 0.44 36.04
CA ARG A 246 -5.53 1.33 36.29
C ARG A 246 -5.33 2.37 35.17
N GLU A 247 -5.45 1.98 33.91
CA GLU A 247 -5.40 2.91 32.78
C GLU A 247 -6.62 3.86 32.76
N GLY A 248 -7.79 3.43 33.26
CA GLY A 248 -8.94 4.29 33.53
C GLY A 248 -8.67 5.32 34.63
N ASP A 249 -8.10 4.89 35.75
CA ASP A 249 -7.74 5.74 36.89
C ASP A 249 -6.74 6.83 36.49
N ILE A 250 -5.68 6.47 35.74
CA ILE A 250 -4.67 7.40 35.23
C ILE A 250 -5.32 8.45 34.32
N ARG A 251 -6.14 8.04 33.34
CA ARG A 251 -6.83 9.00 32.43
C ARG A 251 -7.72 9.97 33.20
N ARG A 252 -8.36 9.53 34.29
CA ARG A 252 -9.16 10.40 35.16
C ARG A 252 -8.28 11.38 35.94
N ALA A 253 -7.20 10.89 36.57
CA ALA A 253 -6.24 11.73 37.28
C ALA A 253 -5.58 12.77 36.36
N GLU A 254 -5.25 12.42 35.12
CA GLU A 254 -4.74 13.35 34.10
C GLU A 254 -5.75 14.46 33.77
N GLN A 255 -7.02 14.13 33.59
CA GLN A 255 -8.11 15.08 33.33
C GLN A 255 -8.32 16.03 34.52
N GLU A 256 -8.37 15.49 35.74
CA GLU A 256 -8.51 16.28 36.97
C GLU A 256 -7.31 17.22 37.17
N ARG A 257 -6.08 16.71 37.00
CA ARG A 257 -4.84 17.50 37.04
C ARG A 257 -4.87 18.62 36.01
N ALA A 258 -5.26 18.33 34.76
CA ALA A 258 -5.36 19.34 33.70
C ALA A 258 -6.38 20.43 34.05
N ALA A 259 -7.53 20.06 34.61
CA ALA A 259 -8.55 21.02 35.06
C ALA A 259 -8.09 21.89 36.25
N VAL A 260 -7.19 21.40 37.11
CA VAL A 260 -6.53 22.24 38.14
C VAL A 260 -5.47 23.14 37.52
N ALA A 261 -4.65 22.63 36.59
CA ALA A 261 -3.59 23.39 35.91
C ALA A 261 -4.13 24.56 35.08
N GLU A 262 -5.25 24.39 34.38
CA GLU A 262 -5.88 25.47 33.61
C GLU A 262 -6.40 26.59 34.54
N ARG A 263 -7.04 26.24 35.66
CA ARG A 263 -7.46 27.22 36.69
C ARG A 263 -6.25 27.97 37.28
N GLN A 264 -5.13 27.29 37.52
CA GLN A 264 -3.87 27.93 37.91
C GLN A 264 -3.37 28.93 36.86
N SER A 265 -3.41 28.56 35.57
CA SER A 265 -3.02 29.44 34.47
C SER A 265 -3.83 30.74 34.47
N VAL A 266 -5.17 30.64 34.55
CA VAL A 266 -6.09 31.78 34.59
C VAL A 266 -5.76 32.70 35.78
N LEU A 267 -5.67 32.17 37.01
CA LEU A 267 -5.29 32.95 38.20
C LEU A 267 -3.92 33.61 38.04
N SER A 268 -2.93 32.90 37.48
CA SER A 268 -1.58 33.40 37.28
C SER A 268 -1.49 34.58 36.31
N SER A 269 -2.47 34.73 35.42
CA SER A 269 -2.55 35.84 34.44
C SER A 269 -3.13 37.14 35.01
N LEU A 270 -3.90 37.06 36.10
CA LEU A 270 -4.66 38.19 36.65
C LEU A 270 -3.73 39.29 37.23
N ARG A 271 -3.81 40.51 36.70
CA ARG A 271 -3.02 41.68 37.16
C ARG A 271 -3.91 42.94 37.23
N MET A 272 -3.66 43.78 38.22
CA MET A 272 -4.27 45.11 38.33
C MET A 272 -3.67 46.04 37.25
N PRO A 273 -4.49 46.82 36.53
CA PRO A 273 -3.99 47.83 35.58
C PRO A 273 -3.14 48.90 36.28
N ALA A 274 -2.01 49.27 35.69
CA ALA A 274 -1.00 50.13 36.32
C ALA A 274 -1.49 51.53 36.72
N ALA A 275 -2.57 52.04 36.12
CA ALA A 275 -3.16 53.33 36.49
C ALA A 275 -3.96 53.27 37.81
N VAL A 276 -4.52 52.11 38.19
CA VAL A 276 -5.49 52.00 39.30
C VAL A 276 -4.98 52.58 40.63
N PRO A 277 -3.73 52.36 41.08
CA PRO A 277 -3.23 52.92 42.35
C PRO A 277 -3.21 54.45 42.39
N THR A 278 -3.11 55.12 41.25
CA THR A 278 -2.99 56.58 41.15
C THR A 278 -4.26 57.28 40.66
N LEU A 279 -5.26 56.56 40.14
CA LEU A 279 -6.50 57.18 39.64
C LEU A 279 -7.24 57.99 40.71
N ALA A 280 -7.30 57.51 41.95
CA ALA A 280 -8.00 58.23 43.03
C ALA A 280 -7.28 59.54 43.44
N SER A 281 -5.94 59.56 43.44
CA SER A 281 -5.17 60.77 43.69
C SER A 281 -5.14 61.71 42.48
N ALA A 282 -5.09 61.18 41.26
CA ALA A 282 -5.21 61.95 40.03
C ALA A 282 -6.59 62.62 39.91
N GLY A 283 -7.67 61.92 40.30
CA GLY A 283 -9.02 62.48 40.31
C GLY A 283 -9.18 63.64 41.29
N ARG A 284 -8.65 63.50 42.52
CA ARG A 284 -8.61 64.61 43.48
C ARG A 284 -7.76 65.78 42.98
N ALA A 285 -6.55 65.53 42.48
CA ALA A 285 -5.70 66.59 41.96
C ALA A 285 -6.31 67.33 40.75
N ALA A 286 -7.01 66.61 39.87
CA ALA A 286 -7.72 67.21 38.74
C ALA A 286 -8.94 68.03 39.20
N ALA A 287 -9.68 67.56 40.20
CA ALA A 287 -10.80 68.31 40.80
C ALA A 287 -10.33 69.56 41.56
N GLU A 288 -9.30 69.44 42.41
CA GLU A 288 -8.67 70.56 43.12
C GLU A 288 -8.11 71.60 42.13
N SER A 289 -7.51 71.15 41.01
CA SER A 289 -7.07 72.03 39.93
C SER A 289 -8.25 72.67 39.19
N LEU A 290 -9.36 71.96 38.99
CA LEU A 290 -10.57 72.50 38.35
C LEU A 290 -11.21 73.59 39.22
N ASP A 291 -11.38 73.34 40.52
CA ASP A 291 -11.94 74.28 41.48
C ASP A 291 -11.03 75.52 41.62
N GLY A 292 -9.71 75.31 41.77
CA GLY A 292 -8.73 76.39 41.85
C GLY A 292 -8.70 77.28 40.60
N LEU A 293 -8.71 76.68 39.40
CA LEU A 293 -8.77 77.42 38.14
C LEU A 293 -10.14 78.08 37.92
N SER A 294 -11.23 77.50 38.44
CA SER A 294 -12.56 78.11 38.35
C SER A 294 -12.67 79.35 39.24
N ALA A 295 -12.06 79.30 40.43
CA ALA A 295 -11.94 80.47 41.31
C ALA A 295 -11.00 81.54 40.71
N GLU A 296 -9.88 81.13 40.09
CA GLU A 296 -8.97 82.05 39.39
C GLU A 296 -9.67 82.75 38.20
N VAL A 297 -10.41 82.01 37.37
CA VAL A 297 -11.21 82.59 36.28
C VAL A 297 -12.24 83.57 36.82
N ALA A 298 -12.98 83.23 37.88
CA ALA A 298 -13.98 84.12 38.47
C ALA A 298 -13.37 85.43 39.03
N SER A 299 -12.17 85.35 39.64
CA SER A 299 -11.43 86.53 40.11
C SER A 299 -11.00 87.41 38.94
N LEU A 300 -10.36 86.81 37.92
CA LEU A 300 -9.86 87.57 36.76
C LEU A 300 -10.99 88.15 35.90
N GLU A 301 -12.17 87.51 35.88
CA GLU A 301 -13.36 88.06 35.23
C GLU A 301 -13.94 89.26 35.99
N ALA A 302 -13.83 89.29 37.32
CA ALA A 302 -14.13 90.48 38.10
C ALA A 302 -13.10 91.60 37.85
N ASP A 303 -11.80 91.27 37.79
CA ASP A 303 -10.74 92.23 37.47
C ASP A 303 -10.90 92.85 36.06
N ASP A 304 -11.28 92.05 35.04
CA ASP A 304 -11.58 92.54 33.68
C ASP A 304 -12.84 93.41 33.66
N HIS A 305 -13.87 93.07 34.45
CA HIS A 305 -15.06 93.89 34.58
C HIS A 305 -14.76 95.24 35.25
N GLU A 306 -14.01 95.26 36.35
CA GLU A 306 -13.58 96.48 37.04
C GLU A 306 -12.68 97.34 36.12
N ALA A 307 -11.72 96.73 35.41
CA ALA A 307 -10.89 97.43 34.45
C ALA A 307 -11.69 98.01 33.26
N TYR A 308 -12.74 97.30 32.80
CA TYR A 308 -13.65 97.78 31.78
C TYR A 308 -14.48 98.98 32.27
N GLU A 309 -15.07 98.93 33.47
CA GLU A 309 -15.84 100.04 34.03
C GLU A 309 -14.96 101.26 34.30
N ALA A 310 -13.78 101.06 34.90
CA ALA A 310 -12.80 102.12 35.13
C ALA A 310 -12.36 102.79 33.82
N ARG A 311 -12.19 102.02 32.73
CA ARG A 311 -11.90 102.57 31.40
C ARG A 311 -13.09 103.31 30.79
N ALA A 312 -14.30 102.79 30.95
CA ALA A 312 -15.52 103.41 30.43
C ALA A 312 -15.81 104.76 31.10
N ALA A 313 -15.61 104.87 32.42
CA ALA A 313 -15.83 106.07 33.21
C ALA A 313 -14.97 107.29 32.76
N LEU A 314 -13.83 107.07 32.10
CA LEU A 314 -12.95 108.14 31.64
C LEU A 314 -13.44 108.84 30.34
N GLY A 315 -14.37 108.21 29.61
CA GLY A 315 -14.96 108.71 28.37
C GLY A 315 -14.15 108.41 27.10
N ASP A 316 -14.49 109.09 26.01
CA ASP A 316 -13.77 108.97 24.74
C ASP A 316 -12.40 109.67 24.80
N ARG A 317 -11.40 109.07 24.17
CA ARG A 317 -10.05 109.63 24.00
C ARG A 317 -10.04 110.78 22.98
N ALA A 318 -10.97 110.79 22.02
CA ALA A 318 -11.02 111.78 20.94
C ALA A 318 -11.24 113.21 21.46
N GLU A 319 -12.12 113.40 22.46
CA GLU A 319 -12.45 114.70 23.05
C GLU A 319 -11.21 115.41 23.65
N PRO A 320 -10.47 114.84 24.62
CA PRO A 320 -9.28 115.48 25.17
C PRO A 320 -8.12 115.59 24.15
N MET A 321 -8.00 114.67 23.18
CA MET A 321 -7.00 114.83 22.10
C MET A 321 -7.28 116.07 21.24
N ALA A 322 -8.53 116.33 20.88
CA ALA A 322 -8.93 117.51 20.12
C ALA A 322 -8.72 118.81 20.92
N ALA A 323 -9.01 118.79 22.22
CA ALA A 323 -8.81 119.93 23.11
C ALA A 323 -7.34 120.33 23.27
N LEU A 324 -6.42 119.36 23.36
CA LEU A 324 -4.98 119.62 23.45
C LEU A 324 -4.45 120.27 22.16
N ALA A 325 -4.83 119.74 21.00
CA ALA A 325 -4.45 120.30 19.70
C ALA A 325 -4.94 121.74 19.50
N ALA A 326 -6.11 122.09 20.05
CA ALA A 326 -6.62 123.46 20.02
C ALA A 326 -5.80 124.43 20.90
N LEU A 327 -5.29 123.97 22.05
CA LEU A 327 -4.41 124.76 22.92
C LEU A 327 -3.06 125.05 22.25
N ASP A 328 -2.41 124.03 21.69
CA ASP A 328 -1.13 124.20 20.96
C ASP A 328 -1.25 125.19 19.80
N ALA A 329 -2.36 125.14 19.05
CA ALA A 329 -2.64 126.10 17.98
C ALA A 329 -2.82 127.54 18.51
N ARG A 330 -3.43 127.69 19.69
CA ARG A 330 -3.73 129.00 20.31
C ARG A 330 -2.50 129.65 20.90
N GLU A 331 -1.62 128.89 21.57
CA GLU A 331 -0.34 129.39 22.09
C GLU A 331 0.53 129.94 20.94
N ARG A 332 0.67 129.18 19.86
CA ARG A 332 1.43 129.58 18.67
C ARG A 332 0.88 130.88 18.04
N LEU A 333 -0.42 130.93 17.74
CA LEU A 333 -1.04 132.11 17.11
C LEU A 333 -1.01 133.34 18.02
N THR A 334 -1.07 133.17 19.35
CA THR A 334 -0.97 134.30 20.30
C THR A 334 0.40 134.99 20.19
N GLY A 335 1.49 134.21 20.12
CA GLY A 335 2.84 134.75 19.92
C GLY A 335 2.98 135.49 18.58
N GLU A 336 2.61 134.81 17.48
CA GLU A 336 2.69 135.39 16.12
C GLU A 336 1.89 136.70 15.98
N THR A 337 0.74 136.81 16.67
CA THR A 337 -0.09 138.00 16.70
C THR A 337 0.55 139.15 17.48
N ALA A 338 1.11 138.86 18.67
CA ALA A 338 1.74 139.86 19.52
C ALA A 338 2.96 140.49 18.83
N ASP A 339 3.80 139.68 18.20
CA ASP A 339 4.98 140.13 17.46
C ASP A 339 4.60 141.04 16.28
N ALA A 340 3.59 140.64 15.49
CA ALA A 340 3.10 141.43 14.36
C ALA A 340 2.54 142.80 14.80
N ARG A 341 1.80 142.83 15.91
CA ARG A 341 1.23 144.05 16.49
C ARG A 341 2.30 144.99 17.03
N ALA A 342 3.30 144.46 17.74
CA ALA A 342 4.41 145.25 18.26
C ALA A 342 5.22 145.91 17.12
N ALA A 343 5.49 145.17 16.03
CA ALA A 343 6.15 145.71 14.86
C ALA A 343 5.37 146.86 14.20
N ALA A 344 4.05 146.72 14.04
CA ALA A 344 3.19 147.76 13.47
C ALA A 344 3.17 149.04 14.34
N GLN A 345 3.09 148.90 15.67
CA GLN A 345 3.08 150.03 16.60
C GLN A 345 4.43 150.78 16.63
N ALA A 346 5.55 150.05 16.58
CA ALA A 346 6.88 150.66 16.57
C ALA A 346 7.11 151.51 15.31
N GLU A 347 6.68 151.04 14.14
CA GLU A 347 6.83 151.78 12.89
C GLU A 347 5.92 153.02 12.83
N ALA A 348 4.70 152.93 13.37
CA ALA A 348 3.79 154.08 13.49
C ALA A 348 4.35 155.18 14.43
N ALA A 349 4.93 154.81 15.58
CA ALA A 349 5.58 155.77 16.47
C ALA A 349 6.84 156.41 15.85
N SER A 350 7.59 155.65 15.05
CA SER A 350 8.72 156.15 14.27
C SER A 350 8.28 157.22 13.26
N LEU A 351 7.14 157.01 12.59
CA LEU A 351 6.54 157.95 11.64
C LEU A 351 6.17 159.29 12.31
N GLU A 352 5.50 159.30 13.46
CA GLU A 352 5.18 160.55 14.19
C GLU A 352 6.45 161.38 14.48
N GLY A 353 7.52 160.71 14.92
CA GLY A 353 8.82 161.35 15.15
C GLY A 353 9.50 161.86 13.89
N ILE A 354 9.20 161.31 12.70
CA ILE A 354 9.67 161.83 11.40
C ILE A 354 8.85 163.07 11.00
N VAL A 355 7.52 163.01 11.13
CA VAL A 355 6.60 164.12 10.81
C VAL A 355 6.89 165.37 11.65
N SER A 356 7.06 165.21 12.97
CA SER A 356 7.38 166.33 13.87
C SER A 356 8.72 166.99 13.54
N ARG A 357 9.75 166.19 13.22
CA ARG A 357 11.06 166.71 12.77
C ARG A 357 10.98 167.45 11.43
N LEU A 358 10.13 166.99 10.52
CA LEU A 358 9.88 167.69 9.25
C LEU A 358 9.21 169.05 9.48
N ALA A 359 8.18 169.11 10.32
CA ALA A 359 7.50 170.38 10.63
C ALA A 359 8.48 171.43 11.19
N ALA A 360 9.33 171.04 12.16
CA ALA A 360 10.35 171.93 12.72
C ALA A 360 11.42 172.35 11.67
N ALA A 361 11.76 171.46 10.72
CA ALA A 361 12.66 171.78 9.61
C ALA A 361 12.05 172.81 8.65
N GLU A 362 10.75 172.73 8.38
CA GLU A 362 10.03 173.67 7.52
C GLU A 362 9.82 175.03 8.22
N GLU A 363 9.54 175.08 9.52
CA GLU A 363 9.52 176.33 10.29
C GLU A 363 10.88 177.03 10.32
N ALA A 364 11.97 176.29 10.58
CA ALA A 364 13.33 176.83 10.60
C ALA A 364 13.75 177.39 9.22
N LEU A 365 13.32 176.73 8.14
CA LEU A 365 13.50 177.20 6.77
C LEU A 365 12.81 178.57 6.55
N VAL A 366 11.53 178.69 6.92
CA VAL A 366 10.78 179.95 6.81
C VAL A 366 11.38 181.06 7.67
N ALA A 367 11.90 180.73 8.86
CA ALA A 367 12.58 181.70 9.72
C ALA A 367 13.90 182.20 9.12
N ALA A 368 14.72 181.31 8.54
CA ALA A 368 15.97 181.67 7.87
C ALA A 368 15.74 182.51 6.60
N GLU A 369 14.66 182.23 5.85
CA GLU A 369 14.20 183.06 4.74
C GLU A 369 13.91 184.50 5.20
N ARG A 370 13.13 184.67 6.28
CA ARG A 370 12.75 185.99 6.81
C ARG A 370 13.93 186.81 7.32
N GLU A 371 14.87 186.22 8.07
CA GLU A 371 16.00 186.98 8.62
C GLU A 371 16.99 187.42 7.52
N ARG A 372 17.23 186.54 6.53
CA ARG A 372 17.99 186.89 5.32
C ARG A 372 17.37 188.08 4.58
N GLU A 373 16.05 188.10 4.44
CA GLU A 373 15.31 189.17 3.76
C GLU A 373 15.36 190.48 4.55
N ARG A 374 15.14 190.45 5.87
CA ARG A 374 15.30 191.58 6.79
C ARG A 374 16.69 192.21 6.73
N LEU A 375 17.75 191.40 6.75
CA LEU A 375 19.14 191.88 6.65
C LEU A 375 19.43 192.50 5.28
N ARG A 376 18.89 191.92 4.20
CA ARG A 376 19.02 192.45 2.85
C ARG A 376 18.37 193.82 2.71
N ASP A 377 17.17 194.01 3.26
CA ASP A 377 16.44 195.28 3.22
C ASP A 377 17.17 196.39 3.99
N ALA A 378 17.67 196.07 5.20
CA ALA A 378 18.44 197.01 6.02
C ALA A 378 19.76 197.46 5.35
N HIS A 379 20.49 196.52 4.73
CA HIS A 379 21.69 196.84 3.97
C HIS A 379 21.34 197.72 2.76
N SER A 380 20.27 197.39 2.04
CA SER A 380 19.80 198.12 0.86
C SER A 380 19.33 199.56 1.16
N ALA A 381 18.95 199.87 2.41
CA ALA A 381 18.62 201.23 2.85
C ALA A 381 19.85 202.08 3.24
N ALA A 382 20.91 201.43 3.74
CA ALA A 382 22.18 202.08 4.06
C ALA A 382 23.08 202.28 2.82
N ASP A 383 23.03 201.36 1.86
CA ASP A 383 23.74 201.33 0.56
C ASP A 383 23.24 202.42 -0.44
N LEU A 384 23.20 203.67 0.03
CA LEU A 384 22.60 204.77 -0.71
C LEU A 384 23.21 206.15 -0.43
N ALA A 385 23.48 206.45 0.85
CA ALA A 385 23.39 207.83 1.31
C ALA A 385 24.53 208.77 0.84
N GLN A 386 25.76 208.28 0.63
CA GLN A 386 27.00 209.06 0.77
C GLN A 386 27.34 210.17 -0.28
N ARG A 387 26.42 210.61 -1.14
CA ARG A 387 26.66 211.74 -2.07
C ARG A 387 26.23 213.12 -1.54
N LEU A 388 25.40 213.18 -0.50
CA LEU A 388 24.88 214.44 0.09
C LEU A 388 23.79 215.09 -0.82
N ALA A 389 23.88 214.92 -2.13
CA ALA A 389 22.77 214.56 -3.00
C ALA A 389 22.29 215.65 -3.98
N VAL A 390 22.28 216.91 -3.54
CA VAL A 390 21.64 217.99 -4.30
C VAL A 390 22.31 218.19 -5.67
N GLY A 391 21.64 217.74 -6.72
CA GLY A 391 22.15 217.57 -8.08
C GLY A 391 21.07 217.90 -9.12
N GLU A 392 20.74 217.06 -10.11
CA GLU A 392 21.08 215.63 -10.34
C GLU A 392 20.74 214.63 -9.18
N PRO A 393 19.52 214.65 -8.56
CA PRO A 393 19.37 214.19 -7.18
C PRO A 393 18.59 212.86 -6.98
N CYS A 394 19.06 211.67 -7.43
CA CYS A 394 18.59 210.37 -6.83
C CYS A 394 19.20 208.97 -7.11
N PRO A 395 19.06 208.05 -6.12
CA PRO A 395 18.78 206.60 -6.30
C PRO A 395 17.77 205.95 -5.28
N VAL A 396 17.53 204.62 -5.37
CA VAL A 396 16.67 203.68 -4.58
C VAL A 396 15.15 203.95 -4.41
N CYS A 397 14.62 204.80 -3.51
CA CYS A 397 13.27 205.37 -3.71
C CYS A 397 13.27 206.40 -4.87
N LEU A 398 14.41 206.49 -5.59
CA LEU A 398 14.84 207.22 -6.81
C LEU A 398 14.30 208.64 -7.12
N ARG A 399 13.51 209.32 -6.27
CA ARG A 399 12.86 210.60 -6.60
C ARG A 399 13.77 211.87 -6.66
N ALA A 400 14.35 212.45 -5.60
CA ALA A 400 14.09 212.29 -4.16
C ALA A 400 15.30 212.48 -3.21
N VAL A 401 16.45 213.00 -3.64
CA VAL A 401 17.74 212.97 -2.89
C VAL A 401 18.47 214.36 -2.98
N THR A 402 17.98 215.49 -2.48
CA THR A 402 17.06 215.68 -1.34
C THR A 402 17.41 214.66 -0.26
N GLU A 403 16.47 213.80 0.11
CA GLU A 403 16.53 212.88 1.22
C GLU A 403 16.27 211.45 0.71
N LEU A 404 17.31 210.67 0.41
CA LEU A 404 18.48 210.38 1.26
C LEU A 404 18.08 210.16 2.73
N PRO A 405 18.48 209.04 3.34
CA PRO A 405 18.37 208.86 4.76
C PRO A 405 19.48 209.60 5.53
N GLY A 406 19.09 210.23 6.63
CA GLY A 406 19.98 210.68 7.70
C GLY A 406 20.68 209.54 8.45
N SER A 407 21.53 209.88 9.40
CA SER A 407 22.52 208.97 10.00
C SER A 407 22.09 208.24 11.26
N ALA A 408 20.96 208.59 11.88
CA ALA A 408 20.67 208.25 13.28
C ALA A 408 20.52 206.74 13.56
N ASP A 409 19.87 205.99 12.66
CA ASP A 409 19.57 204.56 12.88
C ASP A 409 20.47 203.61 12.07
N ARG A 410 21.55 204.09 11.44
CA ARG A 410 22.40 203.30 10.53
C ARG A 410 22.87 201.99 11.20
N PRO A 411 22.36 200.81 10.78
CA PRO A 411 22.74 199.56 11.41
C PRO A 411 24.19 199.25 11.04
N ALA A 412 25.05 199.13 12.06
CA ALA A 412 26.47 198.85 11.89
C ALA A 412 26.72 197.36 11.59
N HIS A 413 26.12 196.86 10.51
CA HIS A 413 26.21 195.46 10.09
C HIS A 413 27.21 195.27 8.96
N SER A 414 27.92 194.15 9.02
CA SER A 414 29.04 193.81 8.17
C SER A 414 28.63 192.96 6.97
N LEU A 415 29.47 192.94 5.94
CA LEU A 415 29.26 192.08 4.77
C LEU A 415 29.31 190.57 5.12
N ASP A 416 29.91 190.20 6.26
CA ASP A 416 29.93 188.82 6.76
C ASP A 416 28.58 188.35 7.35
N ASP A 417 27.74 189.27 7.82
CA ASP A 417 26.45 188.95 8.45
C ASP A 417 25.45 188.38 7.41
N LEU A 418 25.34 189.02 6.24
CA LEU A 418 24.46 188.56 5.16
C LEU A 418 24.95 187.23 4.55
N ALA A 419 26.27 187.07 4.36
CA ALA A 419 26.87 185.83 3.88
C ALA A 419 26.64 184.65 4.84
N THR A 420 26.45 184.94 6.13
CA THR A 420 26.13 183.94 7.16
C THR A 420 24.66 183.54 7.14
N ALA A 421 23.73 184.48 6.89
CA ALA A 421 22.31 184.18 6.70
C ALA A 421 22.07 183.24 5.48
N ASP A 422 22.76 183.47 4.35
CA ASP A 422 22.61 182.64 3.14
C ASP A 422 23.05 181.18 3.32
N ARG A 423 24.14 180.95 4.07
CA ARG A 423 24.59 179.60 4.44
C ARG A 423 23.54 178.88 5.31
N THR A 424 22.95 179.60 6.26
CA THR A 424 21.90 179.07 7.14
C THR A 424 20.63 178.67 6.39
N LEU A 425 20.17 179.51 5.45
CA LEU A 425 19.01 179.18 4.60
C LEU A 425 19.25 177.93 3.74
N THR A 426 20.44 177.83 3.14
CA THR A 426 20.78 176.69 2.27
C THR A 426 20.75 175.36 3.06
N ALA A 427 21.31 175.34 4.26
CA ALA A 427 21.26 174.18 5.14
C ALA A 427 19.83 173.79 5.56
N ALA A 428 18.97 174.78 5.84
CA ALA A 428 17.58 174.53 6.22
C ALA A 428 16.76 173.88 5.08
N ARG A 429 16.98 174.28 3.82
CA ARG A 429 16.29 173.67 2.65
C ARG A 429 16.63 172.20 2.47
N GLU A 430 17.91 171.84 2.55
CA GLU A 430 18.32 170.43 2.41
C GLU A 430 17.74 169.56 3.53
N TYR A 431 17.66 170.09 4.75
CA TYR A 431 17.14 169.36 5.91
C TYR A 431 15.66 169.00 5.75
N ALA A 432 14.81 169.97 5.36
CA ALA A 432 13.38 169.73 5.10
C ALA A 432 13.14 168.74 3.94
N ALA A 433 13.93 168.83 2.86
CA ALA A 433 13.79 167.92 1.71
C ALA A 433 14.06 166.44 2.08
N ARG A 434 15.06 166.18 2.93
CA ARG A 434 15.34 164.82 3.45
C ARG A 434 14.22 164.30 4.35
N GLY A 435 13.60 165.17 5.15
CA GLY A 435 12.45 164.83 6.00
C GLY A 435 11.27 164.27 5.20
N ARG A 436 10.85 164.95 4.13
CA ARG A 436 9.74 164.50 3.26
C ARG A 436 9.96 163.11 2.66
N SER A 437 11.19 162.80 2.25
CA SER A 437 11.51 161.47 1.68
C SER A 437 11.48 160.35 2.72
N ALA A 438 11.82 160.64 3.98
CA ALA A 438 11.78 159.67 5.07
C ALA A 438 10.34 159.30 5.45
N GLN A 439 9.42 160.29 5.47
CA GLN A 439 8.02 160.10 5.85
C GLN A 439 7.31 159.07 4.95
N ALA A 440 7.33 159.26 3.63
CA ALA A 440 6.60 158.42 2.68
C ALA A 440 7.02 156.92 2.70
N LYS A 441 8.27 156.64 3.08
CA LYS A 441 8.76 155.27 3.26
C LYS A 441 8.19 154.62 4.52
N ALA A 442 8.16 155.34 5.64
CA ALA A 442 7.63 154.84 6.91
C ALA A 442 6.10 154.62 6.83
N GLU A 443 5.35 155.48 6.13
CA GLU A 443 3.90 155.31 5.92
C GLU A 443 3.55 153.99 5.23
N THR A 444 4.27 153.63 4.17
CA THR A 444 4.05 152.37 3.44
C THR A 444 4.38 151.14 4.29
N SER A 445 5.47 151.22 5.07
CA SER A 445 5.94 150.17 5.97
C SER A 445 4.92 149.88 7.08
N ALA A 446 4.40 150.92 7.74
CA ALA A 446 3.43 150.81 8.81
C ALA A 446 2.10 150.14 8.36
N ALA A 447 1.63 150.48 7.16
CA ALA A 447 0.37 149.92 6.62
C ALA A 447 0.42 148.40 6.42
N MET A 448 1.50 147.86 5.84
CA MET A 448 1.63 146.42 5.60
C MET A 448 1.75 145.61 6.90
N LEU A 449 2.41 146.17 7.93
CA LEU A 449 2.54 145.52 9.24
C LEU A 449 1.20 145.49 9.98
N ALA A 450 0.40 146.56 9.88
CA ALA A 450 -0.93 146.62 10.49
C ALA A 450 -1.88 145.54 9.93
N GLU A 451 -1.97 145.41 8.60
CA GLU A 451 -2.83 144.40 7.95
C GLU A 451 -2.45 142.96 8.34
N ARG A 452 -1.14 142.67 8.44
CA ARG A 452 -0.66 141.36 8.89
C ARG A 452 -1.11 141.04 10.31
N ALA A 453 -1.09 142.01 11.22
CA ALA A 453 -1.55 141.82 12.59
C ALA A 453 -3.05 141.50 12.65
N THR A 454 -3.88 142.23 11.89
CA THR A 454 -5.35 142.04 11.92
C THR A 454 -5.79 140.65 11.44
N ARG A 455 -5.10 140.08 10.44
CA ARG A 455 -5.38 138.71 9.98
C ARG A 455 -5.09 137.67 11.05
N LEU A 456 -3.97 137.80 11.76
CA LEU A 456 -3.59 136.86 12.83
C LEU A 456 -4.52 136.99 14.05
N GLU A 457 -4.96 138.22 14.38
CA GLU A 457 -6.01 138.45 15.40
C GLU A 457 -7.33 137.72 15.05
N ALA A 458 -7.73 137.70 13.78
CA ALA A 458 -8.94 136.99 13.33
C ALA A 458 -8.81 135.46 13.40
N GLU A 459 -7.65 134.90 13.01
CA GLU A 459 -7.38 133.46 13.12
C GLU A 459 -7.34 133.00 14.60
N LEU A 460 -6.74 133.80 15.48
CA LEU A 460 -6.69 133.53 16.92
C LEU A 460 -8.09 133.59 17.57
N ALA A 461 -8.96 134.48 17.11
CA ALA A 461 -10.34 134.62 17.61
C ALA A 461 -11.28 133.47 17.18
N ALA A 462 -10.94 132.72 16.12
CA ALA A 462 -11.72 131.59 15.64
C ALA A 462 -11.49 130.29 16.45
N LEU A 463 -10.47 130.25 17.31
CA LEU A 463 -10.18 129.09 18.15
C LEU A 463 -11.07 129.05 19.41
N PRO A 464 -11.45 127.84 19.89
CA PRO A 464 -12.24 127.70 21.11
C PRO A 464 -11.49 128.21 22.36
N ALA A 465 -12.25 128.50 23.41
CA ALA A 465 -11.72 129.04 24.66
C ALA A 465 -10.66 128.11 25.30
N PRO A 466 -9.60 128.66 25.92
CA PRO A 466 -8.53 127.87 26.51
C PRO A 466 -9.02 127.04 27.72
N GLY A 467 -8.78 125.74 27.67
CA GLY A 467 -8.84 124.85 28.85
C GLY A 467 -7.50 124.74 29.57
N ASP A 468 -7.47 123.96 30.65
CA ASP A 468 -6.23 123.63 31.37
C ASP A 468 -5.48 122.46 30.67
N ARG A 469 -4.29 122.76 30.16
CA ARG A 469 -3.40 121.81 29.48
C ARG A 469 -3.06 120.60 30.36
N ALA A 470 -2.72 120.84 31.63
CA ALA A 470 -2.30 119.78 32.54
C ALA A 470 -3.45 118.82 32.89
N ALA A 471 -4.67 119.36 33.01
CA ALA A 471 -5.87 118.54 33.20
C ALA A 471 -6.18 117.65 31.98
N ILE A 472 -6.00 118.17 30.76
CA ILE A 472 -6.24 117.42 29.51
C ILE A 472 -5.18 116.32 29.32
N GLU A 473 -3.90 116.65 29.48
CA GLU A 473 -2.79 115.68 29.40
C GLU A 473 -2.91 114.59 30.49
N GLY A 474 -3.29 114.98 31.72
CA GLY A 474 -3.57 114.04 32.81
C GLY A 474 -4.73 113.08 32.51
N ARG A 475 -5.81 113.56 31.88
CA ARG A 475 -6.95 112.73 31.46
C ARG A 475 -6.56 111.75 30.35
N LEU A 476 -5.72 112.16 29.40
CA LEU A 476 -5.17 111.27 28.37
C LEU A 476 -4.25 110.18 28.94
N ALA A 477 -3.39 110.54 29.90
CA ALA A 477 -2.54 109.57 30.59
C ALA A 477 -3.36 108.55 31.40
N ALA A 478 -4.43 109.00 32.08
CA ALA A 478 -5.36 108.11 32.78
C ALA A 478 -6.07 107.15 31.82
N ILE A 479 -6.55 107.63 30.66
CA ILE A 479 -7.17 106.80 29.62
C ILE A 479 -6.20 105.74 29.10
N ALA A 480 -4.97 106.13 28.75
CA ALA A 480 -3.97 105.20 28.23
C ALA A 480 -3.60 104.11 29.24
N LYS A 481 -3.47 104.47 30.52
CA LYS A 481 -3.21 103.51 31.61
C LYS A 481 -4.39 102.55 31.82
N ALA A 482 -5.63 103.04 31.73
CA ALA A 482 -6.82 102.20 31.85
C ALA A 482 -7.00 101.26 30.65
N ASP A 483 -6.67 101.70 29.43
CA ASP A 483 -6.63 100.85 28.23
C ASP A 483 -5.63 99.69 28.39
N GLU A 484 -4.45 99.96 28.94
CA GLU A 484 -3.43 98.94 29.22
C GLU A 484 -3.89 97.92 30.27
N VAL A 485 -4.41 98.38 31.40
CA VAL A 485 -4.92 97.51 32.48
C VAL A 485 -6.06 96.61 31.97
N ALA A 486 -7.02 97.17 31.21
CA ALA A 486 -8.10 96.38 30.61
C ALA A 486 -7.59 95.37 29.57
N ALA A 487 -6.55 95.71 28.79
CA ALA A 487 -5.94 94.75 27.85
C ALA A 487 -5.23 93.59 28.57
N GLN A 488 -4.55 93.89 29.69
CA GLN A 488 -3.90 92.88 30.54
C GLN A 488 -4.92 91.95 31.20
N ALA A 489 -6.01 92.49 31.77
CA ALA A 489 -7.07 91.70 32.41
C ALA A 489 -7.74 90.72 31.40
N ARG A 490 -8.14 91.19 30.21
CA ARG A 490 -8.68 90.31 29.14
C ARG A 490 -7.72 89.21 28.71
N ALA A 491 -6.41 89.50 28.70
CA ALA A 491 -5.41 88.50 28.36
C ALA A 491 -5.32 87.42 29.46
N ALA A 492 -5.34 87.82 30.74
CA ALA A 492 -5.36 86.93 31.88
C ALA A 492 -6.60 86.03 31.90
N VAL A 493 -7.81 86.59 31.72
CA VAL A 493 -9.07 85.82 31.63
C VAL A 493 -9.01 84.75 30.55
N ARG A 494 -8.54 85.09 29.33
CA ARG A 494 -8.42 84.11 28.23
C ARG A 494 -7.44 82.99 28.56
N ALA A 495 -6.29 83.31 29.17
CA ALA A 495 -5.29 82.33 29.57
C ALA A 495 -5.78 81.42 30.72
N ALA A 496 -6.55 81.97 31.66
CA ALA A 496 -7.17 81.20 32.75
C ALA A 496 -8.29 80.28 32.25
N ARG A 497 -9.18 80.75 31.37
CA ARG A 497 -10.21 79.92 30.71
C ARG A 497 -9.61 78.75 29.93
N GLY A 498 -8.53 78.97 29.18
CA GLY A 498 -7.83 77.90 28.47
C GLY A 498 -7.25 76.82 29.40
N ARG A 499 -6.73 77.21 30.57
CA ARG A 499 -6.30 76.24 31.61
C ARG A 499 -7.49 75.51 32.24
N LEU A 500 -8.59 76.23 32.51
CA LEU A 500 -9.82 75.64 33.07
C LEU A 500 -10.40 74.56 32.16
N ASP A 501 -10.45 74.79 30.85
CA ASP A 501 -10.94 73.81 29.88
C ASP A 501 -10.01 72.59 29.76
N GLN A 502 -8.69 72.75 29.92
CA GLN A 502 -7.78 71.61 30.04
C GLN A 502 -8.06 70.80 31.31
N ALA A 503 -8.21 71.45 32.47
CA ALA A 503 -8.53 70.76 33.72
C ALA A 503 -9.87 70.00 33.65
N ARG A 504 -10.89 70.54 32.95
CA ARG A 504 -12.15 69.83 32.67
C ARG A 504 -11.91 68.55 31.86
N ASN A 505 -11.07 68.61 30.83
CA ASN A 505 -10.73 67.44 30.02
C ASN A 505 -9.95 66.39 30.83
N ASP A 506 -9.05 66.83 31.71
CA ASP A 506 -8.26 65.96 32.58
C ASP A 506 -9.14 65.22 33.59
N VAL A 507 -10.10 65.90 34.24
CA VAL A 507 -11.12 65.27 35.09
C VAL A 507 -11.90 64.20 34.32
N GLN A 508 -12.48 64.56 33.15
CA GLN A 508 -13.23 63.61 32.32
C GLN A 508 -12.38 62.43 31.82
N GLN A 509 -11.06 62.62 31.66
CA GLN A 509 -10.15 61.54 31.29
C GLN A 509 -9.94 60.57 32.45
N VAL A 510 -9.71 61.07 33.67
CA VAL A 510 -9.55 60.24 34.87
C VAL A 510 -10.83 59.47 35.18
N GLU A 511 -12.01 60.10 35.06
CA GLU A 511 -13.32 59.44 35.22
C GLU A 511 -13.51 58.28 34.22
N ARG A 512 -13.21 58.51 32.93
CA ARG A 512 -13.28 57.46 31.90
C ARG A 512 -12.30 56.31 32.16
N GLN A 513 -11.10 56.61 32.66
CA GLN A 513 -10.12 55.58 33.03
C GLN A 513 -10.60 54.78 34.25
N ALA A 514 -11.21 55.42 35.25
CA ALA A 514 -11.78 54.76 36.42
C ALA A 514 -12.96 53.84 36.07
N GLU A 515 -13.92 54.30 35.25
CA GLU A 515 -15.05 53.48 34.80
C GLU A 515 -14.58 52.30 33.91
N THR A 516 -13.56 52.51 33.06
CA THR A 516 -12.97 51.43 32.26
C THR A 516 -12.30 50.37 33.15
N ALA A 517 -11.58 50.79 34.19
CA ALA A 517 -10.97 49.91 35.17
C ALA A 517 -12.01 49.17 36.05
N TRP A 518 -13.15 49.80 36.38
CA TRP A 518 -14.29 49.15 37.02
C TRP A 518 -14.88 48.04 36.15
N ARG A 519 -15.21 48.33 34.89
CA ARG A 519 -15.73 47.32 33.95
C ARG A 519 -14.76 46.17 33.72
N THR A 520 -13.46 46.47 33.70
CA THR A 520 -12.41 45.45 33.61
C THR A 520 -12.41 44.55 34.83
N LEU A 521 -12.54 45.11 36.04
CA LEU A 521 -12.62 44.38 37.31
C LEU A 521 -13.86 43.49 37.37
N GLU A 522 -15.03 44.06 37.06
CA GLU A 522 -16.34 43.35 37.02
C GLU A 522 -16.30 42.19 36.03
N THR A 523 -15.94 42.45 34.76
CA THR A 523 -15.85 41.42 33.71
C THR A 523 -14.87 40.30 34.09
N THR A 524 -13.78 40.64 34.77
CA THR A 524 -12.76 39.66 35.16
C THR A 524 -13.22 38.80 36.34
N ARG A 525 -13.86 39.41 37.35
CA ARG A 525 -14.53 38.68 38.45
C ARG A 525 -15.63 37.75 37.93
N ASP A 526 -16.47 38.23 37.03
CA ASP A 526 -17.60 37.45 36.54
C ASP A 526 -17.13 36.26 35.67
N ARG A 527 -16.03 36.42 34.92
CA ARG A 527 -15.34 35.28 34.29
C ARG A 527 -14.84 34.26 35.30
N LEU A 528 -14.25 34.71 36.42
CA LEU A 528 -13.76 33.84 37.50
C LEU A 528 -14.89 33.09 38.22
N LEU A 529 -16.07 33.71 38.34
CA LEU A 529 -17.29 33.07 38.84
C LEU A 529 -17.81 31.99 37.86
N VAL A 530 -17.86 32.30 36.57
CA VAL A 530 -18.34 31.37 35.53
C VAL A 530 -17.37 30.20 35.28
N SER A 531 -16.05 30.40 35.41
CA SER A 531 -15.06 29.32 35.26
C SER A 531 -15.15 28.25 36.36
N GLY A 532 -15.74 28.58 37.51
CA GLY A 532 -16.20 27.61 38.51
C GLY A 532 -15.13 26.95 39.38
N ALA A 533 -15.58 26.49 40.55
CA ALA A 533 -14.85 25.66 41.50
C ALA A 533 -13.50 26.23 42.03
N HIS A 534 -13.55 27.43 42.60
CA HIS A 534 -12.69 27.79 43.73
C HIS A 534 -13.47 27.52 45.03
N GLU A 535 -12.83 26.95 46.06
CA GLU A 535 -13.50 26.65 47.34
C GLU A 535 -14.04 27.92 48.02
N THR A 536 -13.32 29.03 47.87
CA THR A 536 -13.77 30.38 48.19
C THR A 536 -14.08 31.16 46.89
N PRO A 537 -15.31 31.66 46.69
CA PRO A 537 -15.63 32.52 45.55
C PRO A 537 -14.90 33.87 45.66
N PRO A 538 -14.65 34.56 44.53
CA PRO A 538 -14.04 35.89 44.55
C PRO A 538 -14.93 36.90 45.30
N PRO A 539 -14.31 37.88 46.01
CA PRO A 539 -15.04 38.80 46.89
C PRO A 539 -16.13 39.60 46.14
N PRO A 540 -17.20 40.04 46.84
CA PRO A 540 -18.18 40.95 46.27
C PRO A 540 -17.53 42.31 45.97
N LEU A 541 -17.93 42.95 44.87
CA LEU A 541 -17.45 44.29 44.51
C LEU A 541 -18.41 45.35 45.05
N THR A 542 -17.89 46.28 45.85
CA THR A 542 -18.56 47.55 46.17
C THR A 542 -17.90 48.68 45.38
N ARG A 543 -18.68 49.49 44.66
CA ARG A 543 -18.18 50.63 43.86
C ARG A 543 -17.81 51.84 44.74
N GLU A 544 -17.01 51.61 45.78
CA GLU A 544 -16.55 52.62 46.75
C GLU A 544 -15.10 53.05 46.48
N ASP A 545 -14.18 52.07 46.37
CA ASP A 545 -12.77 52.30 46.09
C ASP A 545 -12.25 51.24 45.10
N LEU A 546 -11.89 51.71 43.91
CA LEU A 546 -11.40 50.88 42.80
C LEU A 546 -10.05 50.22 43.12
N HIS A 547 -9.15 50.91 43.81
CA HIS A 547 -7.84 50.38 44.15
C HIS A 547 -7.96 49.33 45.25
N ARG A 548 -8.81 49.59 46.26
CA ARG A 548 -9.17 48.60 47.27
C ARG A 548 -9.82 47.35 46.65
N ALA A 549 -10.82 47.52 45.78
CA ALA A 549 -11.51 46.39 45.15
C ALA A 549 -10.60 45.53 44.25
N TRP A 550 -9.66 46.17 43.52
CA TRP A 550 -8.60 45.43 42.82
C TRP A 550 -7.66 44.71 43.80
N THR A 551 -7.28 45.35 44.92
CA THR A 551 -6.38 44.77 45.92
C THR A 551 -7.01 43.57 46.63
N GLU A 552 -8.29 43.65 47.00
CA GLU A 552 -9.06 42.55 47.59
C GLU A 552 -9.20 41.36 46.60
N LEU A 553 -9.45 41.62 45.31
CA LEU A 553 -9.46 40.57 44.29
C LEU A 553 -8.07 39.95 44.06
N LEU A 554 -6.98 40.74 44.11
CA LEU A 554 -5.62 40.22 43.97
C LEU A 554 -5.15 39.43 45.21
N ALA A 555 -5.58 39.82 46.42
CA ALA A 555 -5.32 39.05 47.63
C ALA A 555 -6.05 37.68 47.58
N TRP A 556 -7.34 37.68 47.23
CA TRP A 556 -8.10 36.45 46.97
C TRP A 556 -7.43 35.58 45.89
N ARG A 557 -6.93 36.19 44.80
CA ARG A 557 -6.19 35.49 43.74
C ARG A 557 -4.96 34.80 44.30
N ASP A 558 -4.20 35.43 45.18
CA ASP A 558 -2.97 34.86 45.72
C ASP A 558 -3.25 33.69 46.68
N GLU A 559 -4.29 33.78 47.50
CA GLU A 559 -4.80 32.68 48.33
C GLU A 559 -5.31 31.52 47.47
N ALA A 560 -6.21 31.80 46.51
CA ALA A 560 -6.74 30.81 45.57
C ALA A 560 -5.64 30.18 44.70
N ALA A 561 -4.62 30.95 44.33
CA ALA A 561 -3.47 30.45 43.60
C ALA A 561 -2.57 29.56 44.49
N GLN A 562 -2.40 29.88 45.77
CA GLN A 562 -1.68 29.02 46.71
C GLN A 562 -2.42 27.70 46.97
N ALA A 563 -3.73 27.75 47.21
CA ALA A 563 -4.56 26.56 47.36
C ALA A 563 -4.55 25.69 46.10
N GLY A 564 -4.70 26.30 44.91
CA GLY A 564 -4.65 25.58 43.65
C GLY A 564 -3.27 25.01 43.29
N ARG A 565 -2.16 25.61 43.77
CA ARG A 565 -0.82 25.00 43.64
C ARG A 565 -0.69 23.74 44.49
N ALA A 566 -1.20 23.78 45.73
CA ALA A 566 -1.23 22.60 46.59
C ALA A 566 -2.12 21.50 46.00
N ALA A 567 -3.29 21.85 45.47
CA ALA A 567 -4.18 20.92 44.78
C ALA A 567 -3.54 20.33 43.50
N LEU A 568 -2.79 21.12 42.73
CA LEU A 568 -2.09 20.63 41.54
C LEU A 568 -1.00 19.62 41.93
N ALA A 569 -0.18 19.95 42.93
CA ALA A 569 0.85 19.06 43.44
C ALA A 569 0.26 17.73 43.96
N ALA A 570 -0.88 17.78 44.67
CA ALA A 570 -1.59 16.58 45.11
C ALA A 570 -2.09 15.72 43.93
N ARG A 571 -2.64 16.33 42.86
CA ARG A 571 -3.08 15.59 41.66
C ARG A 571 -1.90 15.05 40.86
N GLU A 572 -0.75 15.72 40.86
CA GLU A 572 0.49 15.23 40.26
C GLU A 572 1.07 14.05 41.05
N GLU A 573 0.99 14.08 42.37
CA GLU A 573 1.36 12.93 43.22
C GLU A 573 0.40 11.74 43.01
N GLU A 574 -0.92 11.96 43.01
CA GLU A 574 -1.92 10.92 42.73
C GLU A 574 -1.68 10.27 41.36
N LEU A 575 -1.43 11.07 40.32
CA LEU A 575 -1.09 10.58 38.98
C LEU A 575 0.22 9.79 38.97
N GLY A 576 1.25 10.26 39.69
CA GLY A 576 2.52 9.56 39.86
C GLY A 576 2.35 8.20 40.55
N GLN A 577 1.56 8.16 41.64
CA GLN A 577 1.24 6.93 42.35
C GLN A 577 0.41 5.96 41.47
N ALA A 578 -0.58 6.43 40.72
CA ALA A 578 -1.37 5.61 39.82
C ALA A 578 -0.52 5.01 38.69
N THR A 579 0.38 5.83 38.12
CA THR A 579 1.35 5.40 37.08
C THR A 579 2.33 4.37 37.62
N ALA A 580 2.86 4.56 38.84
CA ALA A 580 3.75 3.61 39.49
C ALA A 580 3.06 2.26 39.78
N ARG A 581 1.79 2.29 40.23
CA ARG A 581 0.97 1.06 40.43
C ARG A 581 0.76 0.32 39.11
N LEU A 582 0.40 1.03 38.02
CA LEU A 582 0.26 0.41 36.69
C LEU A 582 1.57 -0.22 36.21
N ALA A 583 2.72 0.44 36.44
CA ALA A 583 4.03 -0.09 36.07
C ALA A 583 4.39 -1.35 36.87
N ASP A 584 4.09 -1.39 38.16
CA ASP A 584 4.35 -2.54 39.03
C ASP A 584 3.42 -3.73 38.73
N ASP A 585 2.13 -3.47 38.52
CA ASP A 585 1.15 -4.49 38.12
C ASP A 585 1.50 -5.07 36.73
N ARG A 586 1.90 -4.22 35.76
CA ARG A 586 2.45 -4.67 34.45
C ARG A 586 3.72 -5.52 34.60
N ARG A 587 4.62 -5.15 35.52
CA ARG A 587 5.88 -5.88 35.75
C ARG A 587 5.61 -7.28 36.30
N LYS A 588 4.77 -7.42 37.34
CA LYS A 588 4.38 -8.73 37.91
C LYS A 588 3.72 -9.64 36.87
N LEU A 589 2.82 -9.08 36.05
CA LEU A 589 2.21 -9.83 34.96
C LEU A 589 3.25 -10.25 33.92
N GLY A 590 4.16 -9.35 33.52
CA GLY A 590 5.27 -9.66 32.61
C GLY A 590 6.19 -10.76 33.13
N GLU A 591 6.50 -10.77 34.42
CA GLU A 591 7.28 -11.81 35.10
C GLU A 591 6.56 -13.19 35.00
N ARG A 592 5.26 -13.26 35.34
CA ARG A 592 4.44 -14.48 35.17
C ARG A 592 4.31 -14.94 33.72
N LEU A 593 4.21 -14.02 32.75
CA LEU A 593 4.17 -14.37 31.32
C LEU A 593 5.50 -14.96 30.85
N ALA A 594 6.63 -14.44 31.37
CA ALA A 594 7.97 -14.91 31.02
C ALA A 594 8.26 -16.34 31.51
N GLU A 595 7.72 -16.76 32.67
CA GLU A 595 7.76 -18.16 33.14
C GLU A 595 7.14 -19.14 32.12
N HIS A 596 6.13 -18.67 31.38
CA HIS A 596 5.49 -19.41 30.30
C HIS A 596 6.10 -19.13 28.91
N GLY A 597 7.27 -18.49 28.84
CA GLY A 597 7.99 -18.21 27.59
C GLY A 597 7.33 -17.13 26.73
N ILE A 598 6.38 -16.37 27.28
CA ILE A 598 5.65 -15.31 26.59
C ILE A 598 6.34 -13.99 26.92
N VAL A 599 7.01 -13.40 25.94
CA VAL A 599 7.69 -12.11 26.09
C VAL A 599 6.88 -11.03 25.36
N PRO A 600 5.99 -10.28 26.06
CA PRO A 600 5.21 -9.23 25.42
C PRO A 600 6.07 -8.00 25.08
N PRO A 601 5.65 -7.18 24.09
CA PRO A 601 6.35 -5.95 23.77
C PRO A 601 6.31 -4.96 24.95
N ARG A 602 7.36 -4.14 25.09
CA ARG A 602 7.44 -3.11 26.13
C ARG A 602 6.27 -2.12 26.00
N GLY A 603 5.54 -1.90 27.09
CA GLY A 603 4.38 -1.01 27.10
C GLY A 603 3.12 -1.59 26.47
N ALA A 604 3.03 -2.92 26.29
CA ALA A 604 1.84 -3.58 25.74
C ALA A 604 0.55 -3.16 26.47
N SER A 605 -0.52 -2.93 25.70
CA SER A 605 -1.87 -2.75 26.24
C SER A 605 -2.40 -4.06 26.83
N PRO A 606 -3.41 -4.03 27.72
CA PRO A 606 -4.06 -5.24 28.24
C PRO A 606 -4.52 -6.19 27.11
N ASP A 607 -5.05 -5.64 26.02
CA ASP A 607 -5.54 -6.44 24.90
C ASP A 607 -4.39 -7.08 24.09
N GLN A 608 -3.25 -6.40 23.96
CA GLN A 608 -2.03 -6.97 23.37
C GLN A 608 -1.44 -8.09 24.23
N LEU A 609 -1.51 -7.96 25.55
CA LEU A 609 -1.07 -9.00 26.50
C LEU A 609 -1.96 -10.25 26.37
N GLY A 610 -3.29 -10.07 26.40
CA GLY A 610 -4.25 -11.17 26.17
C GLY A 610 -4.04 -11.86 24.81
N ALA A 611 -3.86 -11.07 23.74
CA ALA A 611 -3.59 -11.59 22.40
C ALA A 611 -2.26 -12.38 22.32
N ALA A 612 -1.21 -11.95 23.04
CA ALA A 612 0.06 -12.67 23.08
C ALA A 612 -0.08 -14.04 23.77
N VAL A 613 -0.88 -14.14 24.83
CA VAL A 613 -1.18 -15.42 25.49
C VAL A 613 -2.04 -16.31 24.60
N ALA A 614 -3.15 -15.80 24.06
CA ALA A 614 -4.03 -16.55 23.17
C ALA A 614 -3.30 -17.05 21.91
N GLY A 615 -2.45 -16.24 21.30
CA GLY A 615 -1.61 -16.64 20.16
C GLY A 615 -0.58 -17.71 20.52
N THR A 616 -0.06 -17.70 21.76
CA THR A 616 0.85 -18.75 22.24
C THR A 616 0.11 -20.05 22.52
N VAL A 617 -1.07 -20.00 23.15
CA VAL A 617 -1.97 -21.15 23.33
C VAL A 617 -2.25 -21.81 21.97
N ALA A 618 -2.78 -21.05 21.01
CA ALA A 618 -3.12 -21.56 19.67
C ALA A 618 -1.90 -22.15 18.92
N LYS A 619 -0.70 -21.57 19.09
CA LYS A 619 0.54 -22.10 18.51
C LYS A 619 0.92 -23.47 19.09
N VAL A 620 0.79 -23.65 20.40
CA VAL A 620 1.14 -24.93 21.07
C VAL A 620 0.04 -25.97 20.82
N GLU A 621 -1.23 -25.59 20.80
CA GLU A 621 -2.35 -26.46 20.42
C GLU A 621 -2.20 -26.97 18.97
N GLY A 622 -1.84 -26.09 18.02
CA GLY A 622 -1.54 -26.47 16.65
C GLY A 622 -0.27 -27.31 16.48
N ALA A 623 0.64 -27.32 17.46
CA ALA A 623 1.79 -28.23 17.48
C ALA A 623 1.40 -29.61 18.05
N LEU A 624 0.59 -29.62 19.13
CA LEU A 624 0.05 -30.85 19.73
C LEU A 624 -0.77 -31.67 18.73
N GLU A 625 -1.64 -31.02 17.95
CA GLU A 625 -2.49 -31.71 16.98
C GLU A 625 -1.66 -32.33 15.84
N ARG A 626 -0.63 -31.64 15.35
CA ARG A 626 0.32 -32.22 14.37
C ARG A 626 1.04 -33.44 14.93
N VAL A 627 1.52 -33.39 16.18
CA VAL A 627 2.16 -34.55 16.82
C VAL A 627 1.18 -35.72 16.94
N ARG A 628 -0.11 -35.48 17.21
CA ARG A 628 -1.14 -36.53 17.20
C ARG A 628 -1.39 -37.14 15.82
N GLU A 629 -1.52 -36.30 14.79
CA GLU A 629 -1.65 -36.76 13.40
C GLU A 629 -0.43 -37.57 12.95
N ASP A 630 0.78 -37.08 13.23
CA ASP A 630 2.04 -37.76 12.92
C ASP A 630 2.20 -39.06 13.73
N ARG A 631 1.80 -39.11 15.00
CA ARG A 631 1.75 -40.36 15.81
C ARG A 631 0.81 -41.39 15.20
N LYS A 632 -0.41 -40.97 14.82
CA LYS A 632 -1.39 -41.86 14.18
C LYS A 632 -0.83 -42.42 12.87
N ARG A 633 -0.26 -41.55 12.04
CA ARG A 633 0.38 -41.93 10.78
C ARG A 633 1.60 -42.83 10.97
N ALA A 634 2.38 -42.61 12.02
CA ALA A 634 3.50 -43.48 12.39
C ALA A 634 3.01 -44.88 12.80
N ALA A 635 1.90 -44.99 13.54
CA ALA A 635 1.29 -46.28 13.88
C ALA A 635 0.77 -47.02 12.63
N GLU A 636 0.09 -46.32 11.72
CA GLU A 636 -0.37 -46.87 10.43
C GLU A 636 0.81 -47.35 9.57
N LEU A 637 1.88 -46.55 9.45
CA LEU A 637 3.10 -46.93 8.74
C LEU A 637 3.85 -48.10 9.40
N ALA A 638 3.87 -48.17 10.73
CA ALA A 638 4.47 -49.29 11.45
C ALA A 638 3.72 -50.61 11.19
N SER A 639 2.38 -50.60 11.17
CA SER A 639 1.57 -51.76 10.75
C SER A 639 1.87 -52.13 9.30
N ALA A 640 1.91 -51.15 8.39
CA ALA A 640 2.22 -51.40 6.99
C ALA A 640 3.63 -52.01 6.80
N VAL A 641 4.65 -51.57 7.56
CA VAL A 641 5.99 -52.18 7.52
C VAL A 641 5.93 -53.65 7.94
N THR A 642 5.26 -54.00 9.04
CA THR A 642 5.21 -55.40 9.52
C THR A 642 4.43 -56.30 8.55
N GLU A 643 3.31 -55.82 8.00
CA GLU A 643 2.53 -56.53 6.98
C GLU A 643 3.33 -56.78 5.70
N LYS A 644 4.02 -55.75 5.16
CA LYS A 644 4.80 -55.89 3.93
C LYS A 644 6.07 -56.73 4.14
N GLU A 645 6.72 -56.65 5.30
CA GLU A 645 7.79 -57.57 5.66
C GLU A 645 7.31 -59.02 5.79
N HIS A 646 6.12 -59.26 6.33
CA HIS A 646 5.55 -60.59 6.43
C HIS A 646 5.21 -61.15 5.05
N ALA A 647 4.55 -60.37 4.19
CA ALA A 647 4.28 -60.74 2.80
C ALA A 647 5.57 -61.07 2.02
N ALA A 648 6.62 -60.26 2.18
CA ALA A 648 7.93 -60.52 1.58
C ALA A 648 8.53 -61.85 2.06
N LYS A 649 8.44 -62.19 3.35
CA LYS A 649 8.94 -63.46 3.91
C LYS A 649 8.16 -64.67 3.37
N VAL A 650 6.84 -64.58 3.26
CA VAL A 650 5.99 -65.65 2.69
C VAL A 650 6.31 -65.88 1.22
N ALA A 651 6.39 -64.80 0.43
CA ALA A 651 6.74 -64.87 -0.98
C ALA A 651 8.15 -65.43 -1.21
N HIS A 652 9.12 -65.06 -0.36
CA HIS A 652 10.47 -65.60 -0.38
C HIS A 652 10.53 -67.10 -0.14
N GLU A 653 9.89 -67.61 0.93
CA GLU A 653 9.84 -69.05 1.20
C GLU A 653 9.20 -69.81 0.05
N LEU A 654 8.07 -69.33 -0.50
CA LEU A 654 7.41 -69.97 -1.64
C LEU A 654 8.33 -70.03 -2.87
N ALA A 655 8.97 -68.92 -3.22
CA ALA A 655 9.92 -68.87 -4.35
C ALA A 655 11.15 -69.76 -4.11
N LEU A 656 11.64 -69.85 -2.87
CA LEU A 656 12.79 -70.67 -2.50
C LEU A 656 12.48 -72.18 -2.59
N ARG A 657 11.31 -72.62 -2.11
CA ARG A 657 10.90 -74.04 -2.12
C ARG A 657 10.74 -74.60 -3.53
N LEU A 658 10.30 -73.77 -4.47
CA LEU A 658 10.10 -74.16 -5.87
C LEU A 658 11.39 -74.04 -6.73
N ARG A 659 12.43 -73.34 -6.25
CA ARG A 659 13.63 -72.94 -7.03
C ARG A 659 14.49 -74.05 -7.63
N ALA A 660 14.54 -75.23 -7.01
CA ALA A 660 15.43 -76.31 -7.44
C ALA A 660 14.74 -77.30 -8.41
N ASN A 661 13.52 -76.99 -8.85
CA ASN A 661 12.56 -77.92 -9.45
C ASN A 661 12.39 -79.18 -8.58
N ALA A 662 12.62 -79.07 -7.27
CA ALA A 662 12.60 -80.20 -6.35
C ALA A 662 11.19 -80.76 -6.19
N PHE A 663 10.19 -79.88 -6.16
CA PHE A 663 8.78 -80.25 -6.14
C PHE A 663 8.33 -80.90 -7.46
N GLU A 664 8.66 -80.27 -8.60
CA GLU A 664 8.39 -80.80 -9.94
C GLU A 664 9.04 -82.19 -10.17
N ARG A 665 10.32 -82.35 -9.80
CA ARG A 665 11.03 -83.64 -9.87
C ARG A 665 10.44 -84.70 -8.96
N TRP A 666 10.04 -84.33 -7.75
CA TRP A 666 9.38 -85.24 -6.83
C TRP A 666 8.02 -85.68 -7.41
N LEU A 667 7.20 -84.74 -7.88
CA LEU A 667 5.92 -85.02 -8.53
C LEU A 667 6.06 -85.94 -9.75
N CYS A 668 7.06 -85.69 -10.60
CA CYS A 668 7.35 -86.55 -11.75
C CYS A 668 7.87 -87.94 -11.35
N ALA A 669 8.64 -88.05 -10.25
CA ALA A 669 9.12 -89.34 -9.75
C ALA A 669 7.98 -90.20 -9.20
N GLU A 670 7.05 -89.60 -8.42
CA GLU A 670 5.84 -90.27 -7.94
C GLU A 670 4.95 -90.69 -9.13
N ALA A 671 4.73 -89.81 -10.10
CA ALA A 671 3.94 -90.13 -11.30
C ALA A 671 4.57 -91.25 -12.14
N LEU A 672 5.90 -91.27 -12.30
CA LEU A 672 6.62 -92.36 -12.96
C LEU A 672 6.46 -93.69 -12.22
N ALA A 673 6.47 -93.68 -10.88
CA ALA A 673 6.27 -94.88 -10.07
C ALA A 673 4.84 -95.44 -10.22
N VAL A 674 3.81 -94.59 -10.16
CA VAL A 674 2.41 -94.97 -10.41
C VAL A 674 2.24 -95.54 -11.82
N LEU A 675 2.85 -94.89 -12.82
CA LEU A 675 2.79 -95.32 -14.21
C LEU A 675 3.44 -96.69 -14.43
N VAL A 676 4.64 -96.91 -13.89
CA VAL A 676 5.33 -98.20 -14.04
C VAL A 676 4.59 -99.31 -13.29
N ALA A 677 3.94 -99.01 -12.16
CA ALA A 677 3.08 -99.99 -11.48
C ALA A 677 1.89 -100.43 -12.34
N GLY A 678 1.12 -99.50 -12.93
CA GLY A 678 0.00 -99.83 -13.81
C GLY A 678 0.42 -100.51 -15.13
N ALA A 679 1.59 -100.11 -15.66
CA ALA A 679 2.19 -100.78 -16.81
C ALA A 679 2.65 -102.20 -16.47
N SER A 680 3.13 -102.45 -15.25
CA SER A 680 3.56 -103.76 -14.79
C SER A 680 2.38 -104.73 -14.68
N GLU A 681 1.25 -104.29 -14.11
CA GLU A 681 0.00 -105.07 -14.07
C GLU A 681 -0.47 -105.45 -15.48
N THR A 682 -0.52 -104.48 -16.40
CA THR A 682 -0.91 -104.70 -17.80
C THR A 682 0.07 -105.65 -18.53
N LEU A 683 1.39 -105.50 -18.31
CA LEU A 683 2.39 -106.37 -18.93
C LEU A 683 2.26 -107.81 -18.42
N ARG A 684 1.99 -107.99 -17.14
CA ARG A 684 1.82 -109.31 -16.53
C ARG A 684 0.65 -110.06 -17.14
N GLU A 685 -0.46 -109.38 -17.43
CA GLU A 685 -1.58 -109.98 -18.16
C GLU A 685 -1.24 -110.28 -19.63
N LEU A 686 -0.60 -109.34 -20.33
CA LEU A 686 -0.21 -109.51 -21.74
C LEU A 686 0.82 -110.62 -21.97
N SER A 687 1.57 -111.01 -20.93
CA SER A 687 2.66 -112.00 -20.96
C SER A 687 2.33 -113.32 -20.23
N ASP A 688 1.06 -113.57 -19.92
CA ASP A 688 0.60 -114.75 -19.16
C ASP A 688 1.39 -114.98 -17.84
N GLY A 689 1.74 -113.87 -17.17
CA GLY A 689 2.49 -113.86 -15.92
C GLY A 689 4.02 -113.84 -16.05
N GLN A 690 4.59 -113.86 -17.26
CA GLN A 690 6.03 -113.99 -17.45
C GLN A 690 6.83 -112.72 -17.11
N TYR A 691 6.29 -111.53 -17.38
CA TYR A 691 7.03 -110.26 -17.25
C TYR A 691 6.31 -109.22 -16.36
N GLU A 692 7.10 -108.54 -15.54
CA GLU A 692 6.68 -107.33 -14.79
C GLU A 692 7.68 -106.18 -15.05
N LEU A 693 7.21 -104.93 -15.01
CA LEU A 693 8.05 -103.74 -15.06
C LEU A 693 8.38 -103.24 -13.65
N ALA A 694 9.60 -102.76 -13.47
CA ALA A 694 10.07 -102.13 -12.24
C ALA A 694 10.96 -100.92 -12.53
N LEU A 695 11.10 -100.02 -11.57
CA LEU A 695 12.10 -98.95 -11.61
C LEU A 695 13.37 -99.41 -10.88
N SER A 696 14.53 -99.07 -11.44
CA SER A 696 15.83 -99.34 -10.81
C SER A 696 16.09 -98.36 -9.67
N ASP A 697 16.24 -98.87 -8.44
CA ASP A 697 16.51 -98.07 -7.23
C ASP A 697 17.78 -97.21 -7.32
N ARG A 698 18.70 -97.54 -8.27
CA ARG A 698 19.99 -96.85 -8.45
C ARG A 698 20.02 -95.83 -9.59
N THR A 699 19.24 -96.02 -10.66
CA THR A 699 19.31 -95.14 -11.85
C THR A 699 17.97 -94.53 -12.27
N GLY A 700 16.84 -95.03 -11.77
CA GLY A 700 15.50 -94.63 -12.23
C GLY A 700 15.17 -95.13 -13.65
N ASP A 701 15.93 -96.09 -14.18
CA ASP A 701 15.62 -96.75 -15.45
C ASP A 701 14.55 -97.84 -15.29
N ILE A 702 13.84 -98.14 -16.37
CA ILE A 702 12.85 -99.22 -16.40
C ILE A 702 13.59 -100.55 -16.61
N GLU A 703 13.46 -101.43 -15.63
CA GLU A 703 13.91 -102.82 -15.65
C GLU A 703 12.71 -103.74 -15.88
N VAL A 704 12.97 -104.91 -16.47
CA VAL A 704 11.98 -106.00 -16.58
C VAL A 704 12.39 -107.14 -15.65
N ILE A 705 11.41 -107.65 -14.91
CA ILE A 705 11.51 -108.86 -14.11
C ILE A 705 11.01 -110.03 -14.96
N ASP A 706 11.87 -110.99 -15.28
CA ASP A 706 11.51 -112.21 -16.02
C ASP A 706 11.29 -113.37 -15.03
N PHE A 707 10.02 -113.77 -14.84
CA PHE A 707 9.66 -114.91 -13.98
C PHE A 707 9.94 -116.27 -14.62
N GLY A 708 10.09 -116.35 -15.94
CA GLY A 708 10.59 -117.54 -16.64
C GLY A 708 12.05 -117.83 -16.27
N GLU A 709 12.85 -116.78 -16.06
CA GLU A 709 14.22 -116.86 -15.54
C GLU A 709 14.30 -116.59 -14.03
N ALA A 710 13.37 -117.18 -13.26
CA ALA A 710 13.35 -117.17 -11.78
C ALA A 710 13.34 -115.77 -11.12
N GLY A 711 12.77 -114.78 -11.80
CA GLY A 711 12.66 -113.40 -11.31
C GLY A 711 13.89 -112.53 -11.61
N MET A 712 14.67 -112.89 -12.64
CA MET A 712 15.85 -112.12 -13.04
C MET A 712 15.45 -110.70 -13.48
N ARG A 713 16.08 -109.68 -12.88
CA ARG A 713 15.97 -108.29 -13.34
C ARG A 713 16.96 -108.04 -14.46
N ARG A 714 16.46 -107.59 -15.62
CA ARG A 714 17.28 -107.18 -16.78
C ARG A 714 16.84 -105.83 -17.32
N SER A 715 17.74 -105.15 -18.04
CA SER A 715 17.39 -103.90 -18.71
C SER A 715 16.34 -104.17 -19.77
N ALA A 716 15.33 -103.29 -19.89
CA ALA A 716 14.33 -103.40 -20.95
C ALA A 716 14.91 -103.37 -22.38
N ARG A 717 16.19 -102.98 -22.54
CA ARG A 717 16.95 -103.02 -23.80
C ARG A 717 17.40 -104.43 -24.24
N THR A 718 17.25 -105.46 -23.40
CA THR A 718 17.66 -106.84 -23.72
C THR A 718 16.48 -107.76 -24.07
N LEU A 719 15.28 -107.20 -24.22
CA LEU A 719 14.06 -107.94 -24.59
C LEU A 719 14.09 -108.39 -26.06
N SER A 720 13.42 -109.49 -26.37
CA SER A 720 13.17 -109.87 -27.77
C SER A 720 12.14 -108.94 -28.45
N GLY A 721 11.96 -109.09 -29.77
CA GLY A 721 11.03 -108.24 -30.53
C GLY A 721 9.57 -108.32 -30.07
N GLY A 722 9.10 -109.50 -29.65
CA GLY A 722 7.75 -109.69 -29.11
C GLY A 722 7.60 -109.17 -27.68
N GLU A 723 8.58 -109.46 -26.82
CA GLU A 723 8.65 -108.95 -25.44
C GLU A 723 8.67 -107.42 -25.38
N THR A 724 9.49 -106.80 -26.23
CA THR A 724 9.59 -105.34 -26.36
C THR A 724 8.25 -104.74 -26.77
N PHE A 725 7.50 -105.42 -27.64
CA PHE A 725 6.17 -105.01 -28.07
C PHE A 725 5.15 -105.07 -26.92
N GLN A 726 5.12 -106.17 -26.15
CA GLN A 726 4.25 -106.30 -24.97
C GLN A 726 4.58 -105.23 -23.91
N ALA A 727 5.86 -105.04 -23.58
CA ALA A 727 6.32 -104.07 -22.60
C ALA A 727 6.00 -102.63 -23.02
N ALA A 728 6.23 -102.28 -24.29
CA ALA A 728 5.88 -100.97 -24.84
C ALA A 728 4.36 -100.72 -24.86
N LEU A 729 3.57 -101.73 -25.25
CA LEU A 729 2.11 -101.65 -25.29
C LEU A 729 1.53 -101.42 -23.88
N ALA A 730 1.97 -102.21 -22.90
CA ALA A 730 1.57 -102.06 -21.50
C ALA A 730 1.90 -100.66 -20.96
N LEU A 731 3.07 -100.14 -21.30
CA LEU A 731 3.55 -98.83 -20.87
C LEU A 731 2.77 -97.68 -21.54
N ALA A 732 2.42 -97.79 -22.81
CA ALA A 732 1.58 -96.82 -23.52
C ALA A 732 0.14 -96.80 -22.98
N LEU A 733 -0.43 -97.98 -22.69
CA LEU A 733 -1.77 -98.12 -22.09
C LEU A 733 -1.83 -97.50 -20.68
N ALA A 734 -0.78 -97.68 -19.87
CA ALA A 734 -0.67 -97.07 -18.55
C ALA A 734 -0.44 -95.55 -18.61
N LEU A 735 0.41 -95.07 -19.52
CA LEU A 735 0.67 -93.65 -19.75
C LEU A 735 -0.61 -92.88 -20.13
N SER A 736 -1.40 -93.45 -21.03
CA SER A 736 -2.72 -92.95 -21.43
C SER A 736 -3.79 -93.02 -20.33
N GLY A 737 -3.57 -93.77 -19.22
CA GLY A 737 -4.58 -93.99 -18.19
C GLY A 737 -4.31 -93.37 -16.82
N ALA A 738 -3.06 -93.43 -16.35
CA ALA A 738 -2.72 -93.01 -14.99
C ALA A 738 -2.18 -91.57 -14.90
N VAL A 739 -1.70 -91.00 -16.01
CA VAL A 739 -0.91 -89.75 -16.00
C VAL A 739 -1.42 -88.71 -17.00
N ALA A 740 -1.82 -89.11 -18.21
CA ALA A 740 -2.20 -88.18 -19.25
C ALA A 740 -3.66 -87.70 -19.16
N ARG A 741 -3.89 -86.46 -18.72
CA ARG A 741 -5.21 -85.83 -18.88
C ARG A 741 -5.41 -85.41 -20.34
N GLY A 742 -6.50 -85.87 -20.96
CA GLY A 742 -6.85 -85.51 -22.34
C GLY A 742 -6.20 -86.34 -23.46
N LEU A 743 -5.79 -87.59 -23.20
CA LEU A 743 -5.36 -88.56 -24.24
C LEU A 743 -6.32 -89.76 -24.33
N ASP A 744 -7.42 -89.53 -25.04
CA ASP A 744 -8.57 -90.45 -25.13
C ASP A 744 -8.52 -91.34 -26.39
N SER A 745 -7.38 -91.40 -27.08
CA SER A 745 -7.15 -92.30 -28.21
C SER A 745 -5.72 -92.84 -28.28
N ILE A 746 -5.55 -94.06 -28.80
CA ILE A 746 -4.27 -94.74 -29.05
C ILE A 746 -4.31 -95.45 -30.41
N PHE A 747 -3.25 -95.32 -31.20
CA PHE A 747 -3.08 -95.90 -32.53
C PHE A 747 -1.84 -96.80 -32.59
N LEU A 748 -2.03 -98.07 -32.94
CA LEU A 748 -1.00 -99.12 -32.94
C LEU A 748 -0.66 -99.52 -34.40
N ASP A 749 0.46 -99.04 -34.97
CA ASP A 749 0.83 -99.26 -36.38
C ASP A 749 1.78 -100.47 -36.57
N GLU A 750 1.19 -101.68 -36.54
CA GLU A 750 1.80 -103.00 -36.72
C GLU A 750 2.87 -103.44 -35.69
N GLY A 751 3.03 -104.77 -35.53
CA GLY A 751 3.88 -105.41 -34.51
C GLY A 751 3.34 -106.79 -34.10
N PHE A 752 2.03 -106.97 -34.21
CA PHE A 752 1.30 -108.23 -33.99
C PHE A 752 1.79 -109.42 -34.85
N GLY A 753 2.47 -109.17 -35.97
CA GLY A 753 3.01 -110.21 -36.86
C GLY A 753 4.32 -110.84 -36.38
N THR A 754 4.98 -110.30 -35.35
CA THR A 754 6.14 -110.93 -34.68
C THR A 754 5.77 -111.71 -33.43
N LEU A 755 4.48 -111.77 -33.08
CA LEU A 755 3.95 -112.59 -32.00
C LEU A 755 3.62 -113.99 -32.51
N ASP A 756 3.76 -115.00 -31.66
CA ASP A 756 3.20 -116.31 -31.91
C ASP A 756 1.65 -116.30 -31.77
N PRO A 757 0.95 -117.32 -32.30
CA PRO A 757 -0.52 -117.33 -32.28
C PRO A 757 -1.16 -117.32 -30.88
N ALA A 758 -0.50 -117.82 -29.84
CA ALA A 758 -1.05 -117.83 -28.48
C ALA A 758 -0.90 -116.43 -27.84
N THR A 759 0.29 -115.83 -27.93
CA THR A 759 0.51 -114.46 -27.47
C THR A 759 -0.39 -113.45 -28.19
N LEU A 760 -0.62 -113.65 -29.50
CA LEU A 760 -1.53 -112.80 -30.26
C LEU A 760 -2.97 -112.85 -29.73
N ASP A 761 -3.44 -114.02 -29.30
CA ASP A 761 -4.80 -114.20 -28.79
C ASP A 761 -4.99 -113.56 -27.40
N THR A 762 -3.98 -113.66 -26.53
CA THR A 762 -3.93 -112.95 -25.24
C THR A 762 -3.96 -111.43 -25.46
N VAL A 763 -3.09 -110.91 -26.35
CA VAL A 763 -3.04 -109.47 -26.66
C VAL A 763 -4.37 -108.98 -27.24
N ALA A 764 -5.00 -109.73 -28.15
CA ALA A 764 -6.31 -109.38 -28.70
C ALA A 764 -7.40 -109.31 -27.62
N THR A 765 -7.45 -110.30 -26.74
CA THR A 765 -8.43 -110.37 -25.63
C THR A 765 -8.25 -109.21 -24.64
N THR A 766 -7.00 -108.84 -24.33
CA THR A 766 -6.73 -107.69 -23.45
C THR A 766 -7.12 -106.37 -24.12
N LEU A 767 -6.86 -106.19 -25.42
CA LEU A 767 -7.30 -104.99 -26.17
C LEU A 767 -8.84 -104.88 -26.25
N GLU A 768 -9.56 -105.98 -26.48
CA GLU A 768 -11.03 -106.02 -26.45
C GLU A 768 -11.58 -105.60 -25.08
N ARG A 769 -11.01 -106.15 -23.99
CA ARG A 769 -11.44 -105.84 -22.62
C ARG A 769 -11.18 -104.38 -22.25
N LEU A 770 -10.04 -103.82 -22.68
CA LEU A 770 -9.69 -102.41 -22.46
C LEU A 770 -10.61 -101.47 -23.25
N ALA A 771 -10.93 -101.81 -24.50
CA ALA A 771 -11.92 -101.08 -25.29
C ALA A 771 -13.33 -101.13 -24.69
N ALA A 772 -13.74 -102.28 -24.15
CA ALA A 772 -15.05 -102.46 -23.52
C ALA A 772 -15.27 -101.58 -22.28
N GLY A 773 -14.21 -101.03 -21.69
CA GLY A 773 -14.27 -100.06 -20.59
C GLY A 773 -14.79 -98.67 -20.98
N GLN A 774 -14.97 -98.38 -22.28
CA GLN A 774 -15.47 -97.11 -22.84
C GLN A 774 -14.68 -95.83 -22.48
N GLU A 775 -13.52 -95.93 -21.83
CA GLU A 775 -12.72 -94.74 -21.51
C GLU A 775 -11.94 -94.18 -22.71
N ARG A 776 -11.59 -95.01 -23.72
CA ARG A 776 -10.60 -94.66 -24.76
C ARG A 776 -10.83 -95.35 -26.09
N MET A 777 -10.54 -94.63 -27.17
CA MET A 777 -10.55 -95.12 -28.55
C MET A 777 -9.25 -95.86 -28.90
N ILE A 778 -9.33 -97.14 -29.24
CA ILE A 778 -8.19 -97.97 -29.65
C ILE A 778 -8.26 -98.26 -31.16
N GLY A 779 -7.29 -97.72 -31.92
CA GLY A 779 -7.11 -97.98 -33.34
C GLY A 779 -5.95 -98.93 -33.62
N VAL A 780 -6.21 -100.06 -34.28
CA VAL A 780 -5.20 -101.08 -34.60
C VAL A 780 -4.94 -101.14 -36.10
N VAL A 781 -3.69 -101.00 -36.55
CA VAL A 781 -3.31 -101.32 -37.92
C VAL A 781 -2.77 -102.73 -37.97
N THR A 782 -3.40 -103.57 -38.80
CA THR A 782 -2.97 -104.96 -38.95
C THR A 782 -3.21 -105.50 -40.35
N HIS A 783 -2.34 -106.43 -40.76
CA HIS A 783 -2.54 -107.30 -41.92
C HIS A 783 -2.83 -108.76 -41.49
N VAL A 784 -2.88 -109.04 -40.18
CA VAL A 784 -3.13 -110.38 -39.62
C VAL A 784 -4.64 -110.61 -39.52
N PRO A 785 -5.23 -111.57 -40.27
CA PRO A 785 -6.68 -111.77 -40.29
C PRO A 785 -7.26 -112.13 -38.92
N ALA A 786 -6.56 -112.97 -38.15
CA ALA A 786 -7.00 -113.42 -36.83
C ALA A 786 -7.23 -112.28 -35.83
N LEU A 787 -6.45 -111.20 -35.91
CA LEU A 787 -6.68 -109.99 -35.12
C LEU A 787 -7.78 -109.12 -35.75
N ALA A 788 -7.78 -108.97 -37.08
CA ALA A 788 -8.77 -108.16 -37.79
C ALA A 788 -10.21 -108.66 -37.56
N ASP A 789 -10.47 -109.96 -37.64
CA ASP A 789 -11.82 -110.55 -37.48
C ASP A 789 -12.38 -110.42 -36.05
N ARG A 790 -11.52 -110.14 -35.05
CA ARG A 790 -11.90 -109.93 -33.65
C ARG A 790 -12.38 -108.49 -33.33
N VAL A 791 -12.05 -107.51 -34.19
CA VAL A 791 -12.38 -106.10 -33.95
C VAL A 791 -13.77 -105.74 -34.51
N PRO A 792 -14.66 -105.08 -33.74
CA PRO A 792 -16.07 -104.89 -34.14
C PRO A 792 -16.24 -103.93 -35.32
N VAL A 793 -15.38 -102.93 -35.47
CA VAL A 793 -15.37 -102.01 -36.62
C VAL A 793 -14.08 -102.17 -37.42
N ARG A 794 -14.19 -102.33 -38.73
CA ARG A 794 -13.04 -102.46 -39.63
C ARG A 794 -13.09 -101.41 -40.73
N PHE A 795 -11.98 -100.75 -40.97
CA PHE A 795 -11.78 -99.91 -42.14
C PHE A 795 -10.94 -100.69 -43.14
N GLU A 796 -11.61 -101.30 -44.12
CA GLU A 796 -10.95 -102.00 -45.22
C GLU A 796 -10.33 -100.99 -46.18
N VAL A 797 -9.01 -100.95 -46.22
CA VAL A 797 -8.24 -100.14 -47.17
C VAL A 797 -7.82 -101.01 -48.35
N LYS A 798 -8.37 -100.71 -49.53
CA LYS A 798 -8.10 -101.39 -50.80
C LYS A 798 -7.46 -100.41 -51.77
N ARG A 799 -6.55 -100.90 -52.61
CA ARG A 799 -5.83 -100.08 -53.58
C ARG A 799 -6.09 -100.58 -55.00
N ASP A 800 -6.50 -99.67 -55.86
CA ASP A 800 -6.75 -99.92 -57.28
C ASP A 800 -5.86 -99.02 -58.17
N ALA A 801 -6.19 -98.93 -59.46
CA ALA A 801 -5.46 -98.08 -60.42
C ALA A 801 -5.67 -96.57 -60.17
N LYS A 802 -6.77 -96.17 -59.54
CA LYS A 802 -7.12 -94.78 -59.23
C LYS A 802 -6.43 -94.32 -57.95
N GLY A 803 -6.38 -95.15 -56.90
CA GLY A 803 -5.70 -94.84 -55.66
C GLY A 803 -5.96 -95.83 -54.54
N SER A 804 -5.73 -95.39 -53.30
CA SER A 804 -6.23 -96.08 -52.10
C SER A 804 -7.64 -95.61 -51.80
N HIS A 805 -8.52 -96.55 -51.45
CA HIS A 805 -9.90 -96.34 -51.04
C HIS A 805 -10.10 -97.00 -49.67
N VAL A 806 -10.92 -96.40 -48.82
CA VAL A 806 -11.28 -96.96 -47.51
C VAL A 806 -12.79 -97.18 -47.44
N ARG A 807 -13.20 -98.29 -46.85
CA ARG A 807 -14.59 -98.61 -46.58
C ARG A 807 -14.74 -99.09 -45.14
N LYS A 808 -15.66 -98.48 -44.39
CA LYS A 808 -16.09 -98.98 -43.08
C LYS A 808 -16.92 -100.26 -43.27
N VAL A 809 -16.60 -101.29 -42.49
CA VAL A 809 -17.16 -102.64 -42.49
C VAL A 809 -17.27 -103.09 -41.03
N GLY A 810 -18.49 -103.08 -40.51
CA GLY A 810 -18.82 -103.26 -39.11
C GLY A 810 -20.29 -102.92 -38.92
N ILE A 811 -20.73 -102.82 -37.66
CA ILE A 811 -22.02 -102.20 -37.31
C ILE A 811 -21.99 -100.70 -37.67
#